data_AF-A0A7S4P8Z8-F1
#
_entry.id   AF-A0A7S4P8Z8-F1
#
_cell.length_a   1.000
_cell.length_b   1.000
_cell.length_c   1.000
_cell.angle_alpha   90.00
_cell.angle_beta   90.00
_cell.angle_gamma   90.00
#
_symmetry.space_group_name_H-M   'P 1'
#
loop_
_entity.id
_entity.type
_entity.pdbx_description
1 polymer ?
#
loop_
_entity_poly.entity_id
_entity_poly.type
_entity_poly.pdbx_seq_one_letter_code
_entity_poly.pdbx_strand_id
1 'polypeptide(L)'
;MISALQGRQQAMPGRRLRSVLLLLGAQMFAFLASSAMAGSEFAKLPAPHASIQPLEQMRLRGGASILPTSLSSVGKAAVKVVSQDQTSVKVVLRFRTNYKTRFGENVIIVGSLAELGGVETPTVTDVQKAAESGKGARMQYIKNDDWGLDMALELSPDADPPPVVQYRYCIVDDNKQHPPICEGGSKNGRILNLAGPADTYPAVMEIRDIWKSQSSLSSIFLSSAFSDVIFNDKLRSEQVVRAFKRTSSTGSANKDENLISVRLTIENPRVEPGHVMAVIGSCTALGNWEDGKVTPMSGLNYPLWEVEVDVPMHQMPLYYRYVIMEEKTKKVLAVEQGESAHKVEASPQDLEESLAVMKITDAGGKTCNRCMVVVNDDPDPAVSKNPLFKSQWRGAGVAVPVFGLRSDKGMGVGEFADIKGLVDWCRKAGLKMIQLLPVTDTISHSPSDERDSYPYSSISVHALHPMYLRLNDIEGLSAALKADIEKEAKRLNEDNYYKEAQWDKDLKTELDRPIDYPEVMRVKTGFLRRAFKEIGAKVMESEEYKEFFDRAEFWLRPYGLFCWLRDFFGSANPDEWGKLGTGINKEKLMSMTDEDSEFYKGISFYWFVQFLCHEQLLDASKYAATNGVVLKGDLPIGIDHDSVDAWYHPHLFHMNKKTGAPPDDYSEMGQNWGFPTYNWEAMQRDGFSWWRSRLNWMSQYFHAYRIDHILGFFRIWEMPSSATGGLLGRFRPSLPIHRDELRNAGMEHQIDRLCNPHVKKHLMERFFGHDWMRVKNRFFDDDGYETFKFKQGLCSEVEIEKIVEREGSCVGYKSKEEMIYNLKLLINNVVLLRDDDRPHEAFYPRIEMWKTTSFQELPGDMQNKLRNLYQSYFYGRQDQYWADAAMLKLPPLLDASRMMVCGEDLGMIPACVKGVLEQLVIMGLKIQRMPAPGESQGKFGNPDKYPYLSVCTPSCHDMSTVAGWWEEMPAHLRKEFWNVLLQRPGDPPHKFSTEIISMIVEQHMWSPSIWAVFPIQDFLAMDHHFASPNPRADQINWPPNPQHYWRWRSRISLQQLMQREDFSLRIRQLVEKSGRLGGY
;
A
#
# COMPACT_ATOMS: atom_id res chain seq x y z
N MET A 1 12.19 38.38 26.39
CA MET A 1 12.42 39.71 27.01
C MET A 1 11.08 40.30 27.42
N ILE A 2 10.93 40.79 28.65
CA ILE A 2 9.75 41.54 29.11
C ILE A 2 10.26 42.72 29.94
N SER A 3 10.09 43.94 29.43
CA SER A 3 10.21 45.26 30.11
C SER A 3 10.81 46.30 29.16
N ALA A 4 9.95 47.11 28.53
CA ALA A 4 10.25 48.45 28.01
C ALA A 4 8.92 49.17 27.74
N LEU A 5 8.73 50.36 28.31
CA LEU A 5 7.55 51.21 28.12
C LEU A 5 7.92 52.47 27.33
N GLN A 6 6.94 53.02 26.58
CA GLN A 6 6.79 54.39 25.99
C GLN A 6 6.39 54.32 24.50
N GLY A 7 5.59 55.27 23.95
CA GLY A 7 4.83 56.32 24.64
C GLY A 7 4.28 57.46 23.75
N ARG A 8 3.01 57.36 23.34
CA ARG A 8 2.07 58.44 22.89
C ARG A 8 2.19 59.12 21.50
N GLN A 9 1.08 58.97 20.75
CA GLN A 9 0.23 60.03 20.10
C GLN A 9 0.77 60.98 19.01
N GLN A 10 0.21 60.86 17.79
CA GLN A 10 -0.77 61.77 17.11
C GLN A 10 -1.29 61.04 15.83
N ALA A 11 -2.59 60.91 15.54
CA ALA A 11 -3.56 61.88 14.95
C ALA A 11 -3.22 62.32 13.49
N MET A 12 -4.08 62.31 12.46
CA MET A 12 -5.45 61.77 12.23
C MET A 12 -5.62 61.34 10.72
N PRO A 13 -6.76 61.47 9.97
CA PRO A 13 -7.64 60.33 9.64
C PRO A 13 -7.99 60.18 8.13
N GLY A 14 -8.93 59.28 7.78
CA GLY A 14 -9.86 59.52 6.66
C GLY A 14 -10.03 58.42 5.59
N ARG A 15 -11.23 57.82 5.53
CA ARG A 15 -11.64 56.77 4.56
C ARG A 15 -11.98 57.30 3.15
N ARG A 16 -11.78 56.44 2.13
CA ARG A 16 -12.57 56.24 0.89
C ARG A 16 -12.78 57.42 -0.10
N LEU A 17 -12.41 57.19 -1.38
CA LEU A 17 -13.39 57.19 -2.48
C LEU A 17 -12.94 56.29 -3.65
N ARG A 18 -13.70 56.23 -4.75
CA ARG A 18 -13.51 55.35 -5.92
C ARG A 18 -12.98 56.12 -7.15
N SER A 19 -12.52 55.34 -8.13
CA SER A 19 -12.47 55.64 -9.59
C SER A 19 -11.29 56.47 -10.11
N VAL A 20 -10.53 55.91 -11.05
CA VAL A 20 -10.51 56.23 -12.50
C VAL A 20 -9.42 55.38 -13.21
N LEU A 21 -9.65 55.01 -14.48
CA LEU A 21 -8.71 54.26 -15.33
C LEU A 21 -7.89 55.20 -16.24
N LEU A 22 -6.95 54.63 -17.02
CA LEU A 22 -6.07 55.28 -18.04
C LEU A 22 -4.82 55.96 -17.42
N LEU A 23 -3.65 55.99 -18.08
CA LEU A 23 -3.33 55.74 -19.51
C LEU A 23 -1.88 55.23 -19.69
N LEU A 24 -1.59 54.65 -20.88
CA LEU A 24 -0.28 54.24 -21.46
C LEU A 24 0.28 52.88 -20.98
N GLY A 25 0.91 52.04 -21.82
CA GLY A 25 1.23 52.14 -23.27
C GLY A 25 0.91 50.84 -24.05
N ALA A 26 1.12 50.82 -25.37
CA ALA A 26 0.64 49.75 -26.27
C ALA A 26 1.61 49.40 -27.43
N GLN A 27 1.16 48.49 -28.32
CA GLN A 27 1.86 47.84 -29.46
C GLN A 27 2.59 46.54 -29.06
N MET A 28 2.54 45.44 -29.84
CA MET A 28 2.20 45.27 -31.28
C MET A 28 1.00 44.33 -31.59
N PHE A 29 0.53 44.39 -32.85
CA PHE A 29 -0.46 43.56 -33.57
C PHE A 29 0.24 42.85 -34.77
N ALA A 30 -0.24 41.82 -35.49
CA ALA A 30 -1.43 40.92 -35.52
C ALA A 30 -0.94 39.57 -36.16
N PHE A 31 -1.67 38.51 -36.57
CA PHE A 31 -3.06 38.16 -36.98
C PHE A 31 -3.48 36.82 -36.29
N LEU A 32 -4.70 36.26 -36.26
CA LEU A 32 -5.86 36.10 -37.18
C LEU A 32 -5.65 35.07 -38.33
N ALA A 33 -6.56 34.13 -38.64
CA ALA A 33 -7.85 33.74 -38.01
C ALA A 33 -8.20 32.25 -38.28
N SER A 34 -9.16 31.67 -37.52
CA SER A 34 -10.51 31.20 -37.97
C SER A 34 -10.57 29.67 -38.20
N SER A 35 -11.68 28.93 -38.02
CA SER A 35 -13.07 29.22 -37.59
C SER A 35 -13.76 27.89 -37.13
N ALA A 36 -15.01 27.92 -36.63
CA ALA A 36 -15.71 26.76 -36.07
C ALA A 36 -17.20 26.64 -36.47
N MET A 37 -17.80 25.47 -36.11
CA MET A 37 -19.24 25.13 -36.01
C MET A 37 -20.07 24.70 -37.25
N ALA A 38 -20.95 23.70 -36.99
CA ALA A 38 -22.14 23.23 -37.73
C ALA A 38 -21.96 22.63 -39.16
N GLY A 39 -22.82 21.72 -39.64
CA GLY A 39 -23.92 21.00 -38.97
C GLY A 39 -24.75 20.10 -39.92
N SER A 40 -25.33 19.01 -39.38
CA SER A 40 -26.48 18.19 -39.84
C SER A 40 -26.91 18.13 -41.33
N GLU A 41 -27.08 16.90 -41.86
CA GLU A 41 -28.39 16.45 -42.40
C GLU A 41 -28.53 14.90 -42.51
N PHE A 42 -29.68 14.40 -43.01
CA PHE A 42 -30.22 13.06 -42.70
C PHE A 42 -30.42 12.11 -43.91
N ALA A 43 -30.34 10.80 -43.62
CA ALA A 43 -31.01 9.65 -44.27
C ALA A 43 -30.77 9.32 -45.77
N LYS A 44 -30.36 8.05 -46.02
CA LYS A 44 -31.29 6.94 -46.37
C LYS A 44 -30.59 5.57 -46.47
N LEU A 45 -31.27 4.51 -46.05
CA LEU A 45 -30.98 3.11 -46.40
C LEU A 45 -31.73 2.74 -47.69
N PRO A 46 -31.23 1.78 -48.50
CA PRO A 46 -31.69 0.38 -48.34
C PRO A 46 -30.61 -0.70 -48.57
N ALA A 47 -30.99 -1.95 -48.32
CA ALA A 47 -30.33 -3.20 -48.72
C ALA A 47 -31.33 -4.04 -49.58
N PRO A 48 -31.05 -5.28 -50.07
CA PRO A 48 -29.87 -6.15 -49.88
C PRO A 48 -29.37 -6.91 -51.16
N HIS A 49 -28.48 -7.89 -50.94
CA HIS A 49 -28.11 -9.07 -51.78
C HIS A 49 -27.01 -9.00 -52.87
N ALA A 50 -26.45 -10.20 -53.12
CA ALA A 50 -25.74 -10.69 -54.32
C ALA A 50 -24.21 -10.48 -54.52
N SER A 51 -23.42 -11.17 -53.68
CA SER A 51 -22.47 -12.25 -54.08
C SER A 51 -21.31 -12.06 -55.09
N ILE A 52 -20.16 -12.66 -54.72
CA ILE A 52 -19.01 -13.17 -55.53
C ILE A 52 -17.78 -12.24 -55.69
N GLN A 53 -16.62 -12.90 -55.74
CA GLN A 53 -15.22 -12.43 -55.67
C GLN A 53 -14.61 -12.27 -57.08
N PRO A 54 -13.27 -12.06 -57.21
CA PRO A 54 -12.46 -10.94 -56.72
C PRO A 54 -11.74 -10.23 -57.89
N LEU A 55 -11.13 -9.07 -57.65
CA LEU A 55 -10.16 -8.49 -58.60
C LEU A 55 -9.01 -7.78 -57.87
N GLU A 56 -7.81 -7.95 -58.41
CA GLU A 56 -6.56 -7.45 -57.85
C GLU A 56 -6.29 -5.97 -58.18
N GLN A 57 -5.33 -5.38 -57.45
CA GLN A 57 -4.49 -4.26 -57.85
C GLN A 57 -5.20 -2.99 -58.38
N MET A 58 -5.44 -2.03 -57.48
CA MET A 58 -5.21 -0.63 -57.82
C MET A 58 -4.49 0.11 -56.69
N ARG A 59 -3.39 0.78 -57.03
CA ARG A 59 -2.57 1.59 -56.11
C ARG A 59 -3.20 2.97 -55.91
N LEU A 60 -3.24 3.45 -54.68
CA LEU A 60 -3.17 4.88 -54.38
C LEU A 60 -1.95 5.20 -53.52
N ARG A 61 -1.39 6.39 -53.72
CA ARG A 61 -0.18 6.90 -53.05
C ARG A 61 -0.57 7.96 -52.03
N GLY A 62 0.18 8.08 -50.93
CA GLY A 62 0.19 9.30 -50.10
C GLY A 62 0.19 9.03 -48.60
N GLY A 63 1.38 8.96 -48.01
CA GLY A 63 1.58 8.81 -46.56
C GLY A 63 3.03 8.43 -46.28
N ALA A 64 3.82 9.34 -45.74
CA ALA A 64 5.26 9.13 -45.54
C ALA A 64 5.54 8.43 -44.20
N SER A 65 5.75 7.12 -44.25
CA SER A 65 6.25 6.34 -43.11
C SER A 65 7.78 6.40 -43.05
N ILE A 66 8.34 6.89 -41.93
CA ILE A 66 9.75 6.68 -41.61
C ILE A 66 9.90 5.26 -41.08
N LEU A 67 10.22 4.33 -41.97
CA LEU A 67 10.51 2.93 -41.64
C LEU A 67 11.94 2.82 -41.08
N PRO A 68 12.15 2.19 -39.90
CA PRO A 68 13.43 1.61 -39.57
C PRO A 68 13.80 0.56 -40.63
N THR A 69 15.04 0.59 -41.11
CA THR A 69 15.49 -0.28 -42.20
C THR A 69 15.48 -1.75 -41.80
N SER A 70 14.93 -2.61 -42.68
CA SER A 70 15.15 -4.05 -42.61
C SER A 70 16.64 -4.38 -42.77
N LEU A 71 17.11 -5.46 -42.12
CA LEU A 71 18.51 -5.90 -42.13
C LEU A 71 19.09 -6.18 -43.53
N SER A 72 18.25 -6.22 -44.57
CA SER A 72 18.61 -6.29 -45.99
C SER A 72 19.38 -5.07 -46.55
N SER A 73 19.43 -3.93 -45.85
CA SER A 73 20.12 -2.72 -46.33
C SER A 73 21.39 -2.34 -45.55
N VAL A 74 21.86 -3.18 -44.62
CA VAL A 74 23.18 -2.99 -44.01
C VAL A 74 24.24 -3.38 -45.05
N GLY A 75 25.08 -2.41 -45.45
CA GLY A 75 26.16 -2.66 -46.41
C GLY A 75 27.18 -3.68 -45.86
N LYS A 76 27.80 -4.47 -46.75
CA LYS A 76 28.76 -5.55 -46.42
C LYS A 76 30.13 -5.02 -45.92
N ALA A 77 30.13 -4.14 -44.92
CA ALA A 77 31.31 -3.70 -44.20
C ALA A 77 31.55 -4.62 -43.00
N ALA A 78 32.80 -5.07 -42.80
CA ALA A 78 33.13 -5.93 -41.66
C ALA A 78 33.09 -5.14 -40.35
N VAL A 79 32.28 -5.61 -39.40
CA VAL A 79 32.14 -4.99 -38.08
C VAL A 79 33.35 -5.36 -37.22
N LYS A 80 34.31 -4.44 -37.09
CA LYS A 80 35.36 -4.60 -36.06
C LYS A 80 34.71 -4.50 -34.68
N VAL A 81 34.88 -5.57 -33.91
CA VAL A 81 34.26 -5.79 -32.59
C VAL A 81 35.00 -5.06 -31.50
N VAL A 82 36.32 -4.98 -31.65
CA VAL A 82 37.22 -4.32 -30.72
C VAL A 82 37.54 -2.93 -31.25
N SER A 83 37.38 -1.92 -30.39
CA SER A 83 37.78 -0.53 -30.68
C SER A 83 39.29 -0.43 -30.97
N GLN A 84 39.75 0.66 -31.60
CA GLN A 84 41.18 0.76 -32.01
C GLN A 84 42.15 0.80 -30.82
N ASP A 85 41.64 1.10 -29.64
CA ASP A 85 42.29 1.18 -28.32
C ASP A 85 42.03 -0.05 -27.42
N GLN A 86 41.28 -1.05 -27.90
CA GLN A 86 40.95 -2.30 -27.19
C GLN A 86 40.09 -2.16 -25.91
N THR A 87 39.24 -1.14 -25.83
CA THR A 87 38.43 -0.80 -24.64
C THR A 87 36.95 -1.21 -24.71
N SER A 88 36.41 -1.55 -25.89
CA SER A 88 35.02 -2.04 -26.03
C SER A 88 34.89 -3.28 -26.91
N VAL A 89 33.81 -4.03 -26.71
CA VAL A 89 33.41 -5.25 -27.42
C VAL A 89 31.99 -5.09 -27.97
N LYS A 90 31.80 -5.45 -29.24
CA LYS A 90 30.47 -5.48 -29.89
C LYS A 90 29.75 -6.81 -29.70
N VAL A 91 28.48 -6.71 -29.32
CA VAL A 91 27.61 -7.84 -28.97
C VAL A 91 26.25 -7.65 -29.62
N VAL A 92 25.66 -8.71 -30.17
CA VAL A 92 24.26 -8.69 -30.63
C VAL A 92 23.36 -9.36 -29.60
N LEU A 93 22.43 -8.60 -29.04
CA LEU A 93 21.33 -9.11 -28.21
C LEU A 93 20.14 -9.47 -29.09
N ARG A 94 19.50 -10.60 -28.81
CA ARG A 94 18.29 -11.08 -29.50
C ARG A 94 17.20 -11.43 -28.50
N PHE A 95 16.24 -10.55 -28.32
CA PHE A 95 15.08 -10.83 -27.48
C PHE A 95 14.06 -11.66 -28.25
N ARG A 96 13.51 -12.68 -27.59
CA ARG A 96 12.52 -13.62 -28.12
C ARG A 96 11.47 -13.88 -27.04
N THR A 97 10.20 -13.67 -27.35
CA THR A 97 9.08 -14.00 -26.45
C THR A 97 7.86 -14.49 -27.22
N ASN A 98 7.04 -15.34 -26.61
CA ASN A 98 5.78 -15.82 -27.19
C ASN A 98 4.60 -15.10 -26.53
N TYR A 99 3.77 -14.41 -27.32
CA TYR A 99 2.55 -13.76 -26.83
C TYR A 99 1.49 -13.59 -27.92
N LYS A 100 0.24 -13.93 -27.57
CA LYS A 100 -0.92 -13.85 -28.47
C LYS A 100 -1.59 -12.48 -28.40
N THR A 101 -1.28 -11.62 -29.37
CA THR A 101 -1.90 -10.30 -29.50
C THR A 101 -3.23 -10.36 -30.26
N ARG A 102 -4.06 -9.32 -30.12
CA ARG A 102 -5.23 -9.05 -30.96
C ARG A 102 -4.85 -8.25 -32.20
N PHE A 103 -5.79 -8.09 -33.14
CA PHE A 103 -5.57 -7.26 -34.32
C PHE A 103 -5.36 -5.78 -33.91
N GLY A 104 -4.20 -5.22 -34.25
CA GLY A 104 -3.78 -3.86 -33.86
C GLY A 104 -2.85 -3.81 -32.63
N GLU A 105 -2.73 -4.90 -31.88
CA GLU A 105 -1.82 -5.01 -30.74
C GLU A 105 -0.44 -5.54 -31.17
N ASN A 106 0.63 -4.97 -30.59
CA ASN A 106 2.03 -5.31 -30.88
C ASN A 106 2.83 -5.43 -29.57
N VAL A 107 3.84 -6.31 -29.55
CA VAL A 107 4.80 -6.38 -28.44
C VAL A 107 5.90 -5.33 -28.61
N ILE A 108 6.23 -4.63 -27.53
CA ILE A 108 7.41 -3.77 -27.39
C ILE A 108 8.24 -4.20 -26.17
N ILE A 109 9.51 -3.78 -26.15
CA ILE A 109 10.40 -3.88 -25.00
C ILE A 109 10.74 -2.48 -24.51
N VAL A 110 10.60 -2.25 -23.20
CA VAL A 110 11.07 -1.03 -22.53
C VAL A 110 12.13 -1.39 -21.50
N GLY A 111 13.21 -0.62 -21.38
CA GLY A 111 14.32 -0.93 -20.49
C GLY A 111 15.35 0.18 -20.33
N SER A 112 16.42 -0.11 -19.57
CA SER A 112 17.44 0.86 -19.14
C SER A 112 18.31 1.40 -20.28
N LEU A 113 18.47 0.64 -21.36
CA LEU A 113 19.17 1.09 -22.58
C LEU A 113 18.39 2.20 -23.29
N ALA A 114 19.10 3.15 -23.91
CA ALA A 114 18.50 4.26 -24.65
C ALA A 114 17.64 3.77 -25.83
N GLU A 115 18.10 2.71 -26.50
CA GLU A 115 17.43 1.99 -27.59
C GLU A 115 16.13 1.32 -27.12
N LEU A 116 16.04 0.97 -25.84
CA LEU A 116 14.85 0.44 -25.17
C LEU A 116 14.04 1.54 -24.44
N GLY A 117 14.32 2.82 -24.70
CA GLY A 117 13.57 3.97 -24.17
C GLY A 117 14.16 4.66 -22.93
N GLY A 118 15.23 4.11 -22.35
CA GLY A 118 15.98 4.73 -21.25
C GLY A 118 15.22 4.78 -19.91
N VAL A 119 14.56 3.68 -19.54
CA VAL A 119 13.86 3.53 -18.25
C VAL A 119 14.73 2.68 -17.31
N GLU A 120 15.51 3.35 -16.47
CA GLU A 120 16.53 2.76 -15.60
C GLU A 120 16.03 1.60 -14.73
N THR A 121 14.86 1.77 -14.11
CA THR A 121 14.12 0.69 -13.41
C THR A 121 12.75 0.49 -14.07
N PRO A 122 12.57 -0.53 -14.94
CA PRO A 122 11.33 -0.77 -15.68
C PRO A 122 10.26 -1.44 -14.81
N THR A 123 9.70 -0.65 -13.89
CA THR A 123 8.46 -0.98 -13.15
C THR A 123 7.27 -1.12 -14.10
N VAL A 124 6.17 -1.76 -13.68
CA VAL A 124 4.96 -1.88 -14.51
C VAL A 124 4.46 -0.49 -14.93
N THR A 125 4.41 0.42 -13.98
CA THR A 125 3.95 1.81 -14.14
C THR A 125 4.85 2.64 -15.05
N ASP A 126 6.17 2.61 -14.84
CA ASP A 126 7.07 3.51 -15.58
C ASP A 126 7.32 2.99 -17.00
N VAL A 127 7.17 1.68 -17.22
CA VAL A 127 7.08 1.05 -18.56
C VAL A 127 5.79 1.44 -19.27
N GLN A 128 4.64 1.43 -18.60
CA GLN A 128 3.37 1.86 -19.20
C GLN A 128 3.44 3.32 -19.65
N LYS A 129 3.92 4.23 -18.79
CA LYS A 129 4.12 5.65 -19.14
C LYS A 129 5.06 5.83 -20.34
N ALA A 130 6.15 5.06 -20.39
CA ALA A 130 7.07 5.07 -21.53
C ALA A 130 6.35 4.64 -22.83
N ALA A 131 5.61 3.53 -22.80
CA ALA A 131 4.81 3.03 -23.92
C ALA A 131 3.75 4.04 -24.40
N GLU A 132 3.01 4.67 -23.46
CA GLU A 132 2.02 5.72 -23.75
C GLU A 132 2.65 6.94 -24.46
N SER A 133 3.87 7.31 -24.04
CA SER A 133 4.69 8.36 -24.66
C SER A 133 5.34 7.96 -26.00
N GLY A 134 5.17 6.72 -26.45
CA GLY A 134 5.76 6.20 -27.70
C GLY A 134 7.24 5.78 -27.58
N LYS A 135 7.74 5.53 -26.37
CA LYS A 135 9.07 4.96 -26.13
C LYS A 135 9.03 3.43 -26.06
N GLY A 136 10.18 2.80 -26.31
CA GLY A 136 10.37 1.35 -26.31
C GLY A 136 10.66 0.82 -27.72
N ALA A 137 11.36 -0.31 -27.80
CA ALA A 137 11.70 -0.96 -29.06
C ALA A 137 10.59 -1.92 -29.48
N ARG A 138 10.02 -1.73 -30.67
CA ARG A 138 8.95 -2.57 -31.22
C ARG A 138 9.50 -3.88 -31.76
N MET A 139 8.92 -5.00 -31.33
CA MET A 139 9.29 -6.33 -31.79
C MET A 139 8.62 -6.65 -33.13
N GLN A 140 9.23 -7.55 -33.89
CA GLN A 140 8.69 -8.09 -35.15
C GLN A 140 8.02 -9.43 -34.88
N TYR A 141 6.80 -9.62 -35.37
CA TYR A 141 6.14 -10.93 -35.37
C TYR A 141 6.91 -11.88 -36.29
N ILE A 142 7.18 -13.11 -35.82
CA ILE A 142 7.92 -14.13 -36.57
C ILE A 142 6.93 -15.18 -37.13
N LYS A 143 6.43 -16.07 -36.27
CA LYS A 143 5.51 -17.17 -36.55
C LYS A 143 4.98 -17.72 -35.22
N ASN A 144 3.85 -18.44 -35.22
CA ASN A 144 3.34 -19.17 -34.04
C ASN A 144 3.24 -18.32 -32.75
N ASP A 145 2.96 -17.03 -32.90
CA ASP A 145 2.86 -16.04 -31.81
C ASP A 145 4.21 -15.68 -31.14
N ASP A 146 5.34 -16.07 -31.76
CA ASP A 146 6.69 -15.62 -31.40
C ASP A 146 6.99 -14.21 -31.94
N TRP A 147 7.62 -13.39 -31.10
CA TRP A 147 8.09 -12.04 -31.39
C TRP A 147 9.60 -11.93 -31.21
N GLY A 148 10.28 -11.17 -32.08
CA GLY A 148 11.72 -10.96 -32.04
C GLY A 148 12.15 -9.48 -32.08
N LEU A 149 13.21 -9.16 -31.36
CA LEU A 149 14.01 -7.93 -31.54
C LEU A 149 15.50 -8.30 -31.58
N ASP A 150 16.21 -7.83 -32.61
CA ASP A 150 17.65 -7.96 -32.75
C ASP A 150 18.29 -6.57 -32.63
N MET A 151 19.29 -6.40 -31.77
CA MET A 151 20.00 -5.15 -31.57
C MET A 151 21.50 -5.37 -31.33
N ALA A 152 22.34 -4.47 -31.85
CA ALA A 152 23.78 -4.49 -31.64
C ALA A 152 24.18 -3.41 -30.62
N LEU A 153 25.04 -3.76 -29.67
CA LEU A 153 25.56 -2.88 -28.63
C LEU A 153 27.09 -2.85 -28.64
N GLU A 154 27.65 -1.74 -28.21
CA GLU A 154 29.04 -1.62 -27.77
C GLU A 154 29.06 -1.65 -26.24
N LEU A 155 29.75 -2.63 -25.66
CA LEU A 155 29.91 -2.78 -24.21
C LEU A 155 31.39 -2.60 -23.84
N SER A 156 31.67 -2.10 -22.64
CA SER A 156 32.97 -2.30 -21.99
C SER A 156 32.85 -3.52 -21.06
N PRO A 157 33.54 -4.65 -21.32
CA PRO A 157 33.43 -5.84 -20.48
C PRO A 157 34.02 -5.63 -19.08
N ASP A 158 35.04 -4.75 -18.99
CA ASP A 158 35.81 -4.46 -17.78
C ASP A 158 35.28 -3.21 -17.03
N ALA A 159 34.03 -2.80 -17.31
CA ALA A 159 33.37 -1.73 -16.56
C ALA A 159 33.05 -2.16 -15.12
N ASP A 160 33.24 -1.24 -14.17
CA ASP A 160 32.88 -1.40 -12.76
C ASP A 160 31.93 -0.26 -12.35
N PRO A 161 30.65 -0.55 -11.97
CA PRO A 161 30.02 -1.86 -12.01
C PRO A 161 29.82 -2.39 -13.45
N PRO A 162 29.73 -3.72 -13.65
CA PRO A 162 29.49 -4.31 -14.96
C PRO A 162 28.18 -3.86 -15.60
N PRO A 163 28.05 -3.89 -16.93
CA PRO A 163 26.82 -3.51 -17.61
C PRO A 163 25.66 -4.44 -17.22
N VAL A 164 24.52 -3.85 -16.87
CA VAL A 164 23.28 -4.55 -16.55
C VAL A 164 22.13 -3.91 -17.32
N VAL A 165 21.38 -4.73 -18.07
CA VAL A 165 20.19 -4.28 -18.79
C VAL A 165 18.97 -4.72 -18.00
N GLN A 166 18.21 -3.74 -17.50
CA GLN A 166 16.88 -4.00 -16.97
C GLN A 166 15.85 -3.78 -18.08
N TYR A 167 14.86 -4.65 -18.21
CA TYR A 167 13.82 -4.54 -19.25
C TYR A 167 12.50 -5.21 -18.86
N ARG A 168 11.43 -4.88 -19.58
CA ARG A 168 10.08 -5.45 -19.42
C ARG A 168 9.36 -5.45 -20.78
N TYR A 169 8.60 -6.51 -21.06
CA TYR A 169 7.72 -6.57 -22.24
C TYR A 169 6.39 -5.82 -22.00
N CYS A 170 5.85 -5.22 -23.05
CA CYS A 170 4.57 -4.50 -23.00
C CYS A 170 3.80 -4.67 -24.32
N ILE A 171 2.47 -4.77 -24.25
CA ILE A 171 1.58 -4.77 -25.42
C ILE A 171 1.07 -3.34 -25.64
N VAL A 172 1.15 -2.85 -26.88
CA VAL A 172 0.56 -1.57 -27.30
C VAL A 172 -0.44 -1.76 -28.44
N ASP A 173 -1.59 -1.10 -28.34
CA ASP A 173 -2.57 -0.97 -29.42
C ASP A 173 -2.20 0.23 -30.30
N ASP A 174 -1.88 -0.01 -31.58
CA ASP A 174 -1.57 1.03 -32.57
C ASP A 174 -2.69 2.08 -32.72
N ASN A 175 -3.93 1.67 -32.45
CA ASN A 175 -5.13 2.51 -32.55
C ASN A 175 -5.41 3.29 -31.25
N LYS A 176 -4.68 3.02 -30.18
CA LYS A 176 -4.84 3.60 -28.83
C LYS A 176 -6.27 3.49 -28.27
N GLN A 177 -7.00 2.42 -28.58
CA GLN A 177 -8.31 2.14 -27.97
C GLN A 177 -8.16 1.53 -26.57
N HIS A 178 -7.02 0.91 -26.29
CA HIS A 178 -6.68 0.27 -25.02
C HIS A 178 -5.36 0.85 -24.46
N PRO A 179 -5.22 0.97 -23.12
CA PRO A 179 -3.95 1.35 -22.50
C PRO A 179 -2.91 0.22 -22.64
N PRO A 180 -1.60 0.51 -22.58
CA PRO A 180 -0.57 -0.52 -22.72
C PRO A 180 -0.60 -1.56 -21.60
N ILE A 181 -0.41 -2.83 -21.95
CA ILE A 181 -0.46 -3.96 -21.01
C ILE A 181 0.96 -4.49 -20.81
N CYS A 182 1.60 -4.12 -19.69
CA CYS A 182 2.92 -4.63 -19.31
C CYS A 182 2.85 -6.09 -18.82
N GLU A 183 3.94 -6.85 -18.93
CA GLU A 183 4.06 -8.13 -18.21
C GLU A 183 4.21 -7.94 -16.69
N GLY A 184 3.93 -9.01 -15.93
CA GLY A 184 4.09 -9.09 -14.47
C GLY A 184 5.48 -9.59 -14.01
N GLY A 185 5.51 -10.48 -13.02
CA GLY A 185 6.75 -11.01 -12.43
C GLY A 185 7.39 -10.06 -11.40
N SER A 186 8.72 -10.07 -11.31
CA SER A 186 9.47 -9.15 -10.44
C SER A 186 9.15 -7.67 -10.72
N LYS A 187 9.03 -6.87 -9.65
CA LYS A 187 8.63 -5.45 -9.74
C LYS A 187 9.64 -4.58 -10.48
N ASN A 188 10.94 -4.90 -10.38
CA ASN A 188 12.00 -4.15 -11.06
C ASN A 188 12.15 -4.54 -12.55
N GLY A 189 11.36 -5.51 -13.03
CA GLY A 189 11.48 -6.07 -14.38
C GLY A 189 12.45 -7.25 -14.44
N ARG A 190 12.83 -7.62 -15.65
CA ARG A 190 13.84 -8.63 -15.95
C ARG A 190 15.22 -8.00 -15.89
N ILE A 191 16.21 -8.73 -15.35
CA ILE A 191 17.60 -8.29 -15.22
C ILE A 191 18.47 -9.19 -16.10
N LEU A 192 19.10 -8.61 -17.11
CA LEU A 192 20.13 -9.27 -17.92
C LEU A 192 21.50 -8.75 -17.49
N ASN A 193 22.24 -9.59 -16.76
CA ASN A 193 23.61 -9.29 -16.38
C ASN A 193 24.55 -9.54 -17.58
N LEU A 194 25.21 -8.48 -18.04
CA LEU A 194 26.14 -8.48 -19.17
C LEU A 194 27.62 -8.46 -18.71
N ALA A 195 27.91 -8.82 -17.46
CA ALA A 195 29.28 -9.03 -16.97
C ALA A 195 29.94 -10.27 -17.59
N GLY A 196 31.23 -10.17 -17.92
CA GLY A 196 32.07 -11.33 -18.28
C GLY A 196 33.47 -10.91 -18.77
N PRO A 197 34.52 -11.71 -18.50
CA PRO A 197 35.87 -11.41 -19.00
C PRO A 197 35.91 -11.22 -20.51
N ALA A 198 36.58 -10.16 -20.98
CA ALA A 198 36.61 -9.73 -22.38
C ALA A 198 37.03 -10.84 -23.38
N ASP A 199 37.91 -11.75 -22.96
CA ASP A 199 38.40 -12.89 -23.75
C ASP A 199 37.41 -14.07 -23.81
N THR A 200 36.35 -14.06 -23.00
CA THR A 200 35.30 -15.08 -22.93
C THR A 200 33.94 -14.64 -23.46
N TYR A 201 33.79 -13.35 -23.77
CA TYR A 201 32.51 -12.71 -24.06
C TYR A 201 31.79 -13.31 -25.29
N PRO A 202 30.45 -13.55 -25.24
CA PRO A 202 29.68 -14.03 -26.40
C PRO A 202 29.51 -12.98 -27.50
N ALA A 203 29.67 -13.42 -28.75
CA ALA A 203 29.45 -12.61 -29.96
C ALA A 203 27.96 -12.28 -30.18
N VAL A 204 27.11 -13.25 -29.89
CA VAL A 204 25.65 -13.18 -29.96
C VAL A 204 25.08 -13.75 -28.66
N MET A 205 24.12 -13.06 -28.07
CA MET A 205 23.36 -13.50 -26.91
C MET A 205 21.87 -13.48 -27.26
N GLU A 206 21.25 -14.65 -27.31
CA GLU A 206 19.80 -14.77 -27.49
C GLU A 206 19.11 -14.94 -26.14
N ILE A 207 18.09 -14.13 -25.88
CA ILE A 207 17.32 -14.09 -24.64
C ILE A 207 15.92 -14.59 -24.96
N ARG A 208 15.51 -15.69 -24.31
CA ARG A 208 14.21 -16.34 -24.47
C ARG A 208 13.38 -16.14 -23.21
N ASP A 209 12.29 -15.41 -23.32
CA ASP A 209 11.44 -15.00 -22.21
C ASP A 209 10.01 -15.55 -22.37
N ILE A 210 9.53 -16.27 -21.36
CA ILE A 210 8.10 -16.58 -21.24
C ILE A 210 7.38 -15.36 -20.65
N TRP A 211 6.32 -14.87 -21.31
CA TRP A 211 5.53 -13.72 -20.82
C TRP A 211 4.89 -14.00 -19.46
N LYS A 212 5.14 -13.14 -18.46
CA LYS A 212 4.59 -13.28 -17.11
C LYS A 212 3.26 -12.54 -16.96
N SER A 213 2.21 -13.18 -16.43
CA SER A 213 0.95 -12.50 -16.13
C SER A 213 1.06 -11.59 -14.89
N GLN A 214 0.47 -10.39 -14.93
CA GLN A 214 0.35 -9.53 -13.75
C GLN A 214 -0.52 -10.18 -12.66
N SER A 215 -1.64 -10.80 -13.04
CA SER A 215 -2.61 -11.39 -12.12
C SER A 215 -2.24 -12.81 -11.65
N SER A 216 -0.98 -13.21 -11.75
CA SER A 216 -0.55 -14.55 -11.34
C SER A 216 -0.45 -14.63 -9.81
N LEU A 217 -1.19 -15.57 -9.21
CA LEU A 217 -1.11 -15.82 -7.76
C LEU A 217 0.29 -16.23 -7.30
N SER A 218 1.16 -16.76 -8.18
CA SER A 218 2.55 -17.10 -7.82
C SER A 218 3.40 -15.87 -7.50
N SER A 219 3.06 -14.69 -8.05
CA SER A 219 3.77 -13.43 -7.82
C SER A 219 3.80 -13.00 -6.35
N ILE A 220 2.80 -13.40 -5.54
CA ILE A 220 2.75 -13.07 -4.11
C ILE A 220 3.99 -13.61 -3.38
N PHE A 221 4.53 -14.75 -3.81
CA PHE A 221 5.69 -15.37 -3.19
C PHE A 221 7.01 -14.68 -3.52
N LEU A 222 7.03 -13.77 -4.51
CA LEU A 222 8.19 -12.91 -4.82
C LEU A 222 8.28 -11.69 -3.89
N SER A 223 7.22 -11.37 -3.14
CA SER A 223 7.22 -10.30 -2.14
C SER A 223 8.15 -10.61 -0.96
N SER A 224 8.70 -9.58 -0.31
CA SER A 224 9.70 -9.73 0.76
C SER A 224 9.20 -10.50 1.98
N ALA A 225 7.89 -10.53 2.25
CA ALA A 225 7.30 -11.43 3.25
C ALA A 225 7.59 -12.92 2.96
N PHE A 226 7.66 -13.31 1.69
CA PHE A 226 7.89 -14.70 1.29
C PHE A 226 9.33 -14.98 0.88
N SER A 227 9.88 -14.18 -0.04
CA SER A 227 11.26 -14.35 -0.49
C SER A 227 12.26 -14.08 0.63
N ASP A 228 12.14 -12.96 1.34
CA ASP A 228 13.16 -12.51 2.30
C ASP A 228 12.98 -13.07 3.73
N VAL A 229 11.83 -13.68 4.04
CA VAL A 229 11.51 -14.18 5.39
C VAL A 229 11.04 -15.64 5.44
N ILE A 230 9.91 -16.00 4.78
CA ILE A 230 9.31 -17.33 4.97
C ILE A 230 10.11 -18.46 4.31
N PHE A 231 10.64 -18.24 3.10
CA PHE A 231 11.42 -19.22 2.36
C PHE A 231 12.94 -18.88 2.32
N ASN A 232 13.36 -17.85 3.05
CA ASN A 232 14.76 -17.40 3.08
C ASN A 232 15.63 -18.35 3.91
N ASP A 233 16.15 -19.39 3.27
CA ASP A 233 17.15 -20.27 3.90
C ASP A 233 18.51 -19.57 4.05
N LYS A 234 18.74 -19.03 5.25
CA LYS A 234 20.01 -18.40 5.64
C LYS A 234 21.18 -19.38 5.80
N LEU A 235 20.96 -20.69 5.63
CA LEU A 235 21.99 -21.74 5.67
C LEU A 235 22.34 -22.30 4.28
N ARG A 236 21.80 -21.74 3.19
CA ARG A 236 22.24 -22.01 1.80
C ARG A 236 23.76 -21.96 1.74
N SER A 237 24.39 -23.11 1.51
CA SER A 237 25.83 -23.21 1.74
C SER A 237 26.64 -22.32 0.81
N GLU A 238 27.86 -21.95 1.22
CA GLU A 238 28.82 -21.31 0.31
C GLU A 238 29.06 -22.13 -0.97
N GLN A 239 28.77 -23.43 -0.98
CA GLN A 239 28.89 -24.28 -2.17
C GLN A 239 27.74 -24.05 -3.18
N VAL A 240 26.52 -23.77 -2.71
CA VAL A 240 25.38 -23.36 -3.57
C VAL A 240 25.56 -21.91 -4.05
N VAL A 241 26.10 -21.03 -3.20
CA VAL A 241 26.44 -19.65 -3.58
C VAL A 241 27.62 -19.60 -4.56
N ARG A 242 28.63 -20.47 -4.41
CA ARG A 242 29.77 -20.63 -5.35
C ARG A 242 29.50 -21.64 -6.48
N ALA A 243 28.25 -22.03 -6.73
CA ALA A 243 27.89 -22.92 -7.84
C ALA A 243 28.14 -22.29 -9.23
N PHE A 244 28.50 -21.00 -9.30
CA PHE A 244 28.98 -20.29 -10.49
C PHE A 244 30.37 -20.77 -10.99
N LYS A 245 30.62 -22.09 -10.97
CA LYS A 245 31.68 -22.74 -11.76
C LYS A 245 31.03 -23.32 -13.00
N ARG A 246 31.11 -22.57 -14.10
CA ARG A 246 30.79 -22.99 -15.47
C ARG A 246 31.16 -24.46 -15.68
N THR A 247 30.17 -25.30 -15.94
CA THR A 247 30.33 -26.77 -15.95
C THR A 247 30.93 -27.23 -17.27
N SER A 248 32.20 -26.89 -17.47
CA SER A 248 32.98 -27.40 -18.59
C SER A 248 33.04 -28.93 -18.53
N SER A 249 32.83 -29.58 -19.68
CA SER A 249 32.82 -31.03 -19.81
C SER A 249 34.23 -31.60 -19.60
N THR A 250 34.55 -31.93 -18.34
CA THR A 250 35.80 -32.58 -17.90
C THR A 250 35.87 -34.06 -18.32
N GLY A 251 35.63 -34.31 -19.60
CA GLY A 251 35.55 -35.62 -20.23
C GLY A 251 35.81 -35.53 -21.74
N SER A 252 37.06 -35.24 -22.12
CA SER A 252 37.56 -35.36 -23.50
C SER A 252 36.84 -34.52 -24.57
N ALA A 253 36.45 -33.28 -24.25
CA ALA A 253 36.03 -32.31 -25.26
C ALA A 253 37.16 -32.09 -26.29
N ASN A 254 36.83 -32.23 -27.58
CA ASN A 254 37.79 -32.01 -28.65
C ASN A 254 38.06 -30.50 -28.79
N LYS A 255 39.30 -30.09 -29.10
CA LYS A 255 39.65 -28.66 -29.21
C LYS A 255 38.94 -27.89 -30.33
N ASP A 256 38.28 -28.61 -31.23
CA ASP A 256 37.60 -28.09 -32.42
C ASP A 256 36.06 -28.25 -32.36
N GLU A 257 35.46 -28.61 -31.21
CA GLU A 257 33.99 -28.65 -31.09
C GLU A 257 33.36 -27.27 -30.92
N ASN A 258 32.36 -26.95 -31.75
CA ASN A 258 31.49 -25.79 -31.55
C ASN A 258 30.60 -26.03 -30.32
N LEU A 259 30.81 -25.22 -29.28
CA LEU A 259 30.01 -25.17 -28.05
C LEU A 259 29.09 -23.94 -28.05
N ILE A 260 27.88 -24.11 -27.54
CA ILE A 260 26.92 -23.03 -27.26
C ILE A 260 26.78 -22.94 -25.74
N SER A 261 27.00 -21.78 -25.15
CA SER A 261 26.67 -21.58 -23.72
C SER A 261 25.15 -21.43 -23.58
N VAL A 262 24.54 -22.20 -22.69
CA VAL A 262 23.11 -22.10 -22.37
C VAL A 262 22.98 -21.78 -20.88
N ARG A 263 22.43 -20.60 -20.56
CA ARG A 263 22.10 -20.18 -19.21
C ARG A 263 20.59 -20.33 -18.98
N LEU A 264 20.20 -21.24 -18.10
CA LEU A 264 18.80 -21.48 -17.73
C LEU A 264 18.52 -20.76 -16.41
N THR A 265 17.44 -19.96 -16.36
CA THR A 265 17.03 -19.23 -15.15
C THR A 265 15.54 -19.41 -14.84
N ILE A 266 15.21 -19.42 -13.55
CA ILE A 266 13.82 -19.52 -13.06
C ILE A 266 13.67 -18.80 -11.71
N GLU A 267 12.64 -17.98 -11.56
CA GLU A 267 12.31 -17.33 -10.28
C GLU A 267 11.48 -18.29 -9.41
N ASN A 268 12.10 -19.00 -8.45
CA ASN A 268 11.36 -19.89 -7.55
C ASN A 268 11.68 -19.62 -6.07
N PRO A 269 10.84 -18.82 -5.37
CA PRO A 269 11.00 -18.57 -3.95
C PRO A 269 10.59 -19.78 -3.09
N ARG A 270 9.75 -20.72 -3.56
CA ARG A 270 9.13 -21.77 -2.71
C ARG A 270 10.07 -22.92 -2.31
N VAL A 271 11.38 -22.77 -2.50
CA VAL A 271 12.38 -23.80 -2.23
C VAL A 271 12.74 -23.80 -0.75
N GLU A 272 12.36 -24.87 -0.06
CA GLU A 272 12.51 -25.01 1.39
C GLU A 272 13.98 -25.11 1.85
N PRO A 273 14.28 -24.78 3.12
CA PRO A 273 15.64 -24.86 3.66
C PRO A 273 16.31 -26.24 3.53
N GLY A 274 17.57 -26.25 3.10
CA GLY A 274 18.32 -27.49 2.80
C GLY A 274 17.97 -28.15 1.46
N HIS A 275 17.09 -27.56 0.65
CA HIS A 275 16.82 -27.96 -0.73
C HIS A 275 17.45 -26.98 -1.74
N VAL A 276 17.75 -27.47 -2.93
CA VAL A 276 18.33 -26.70 -4.04
C VAL A 276 17.59 -26.98 -5.34
N MET A 277 17.40 -25.97 -6.19
CA MET A 277 16.97 -26.20 -7.57
C MET A 277 18.10 -26.85 -8.36
N ALA A 278 17.76 -27.79 -9.24
CA ALA A 278 18.68 -28.40 -10.18
C ALA A 278 17.97 -28.65 -11.51
N VAL A 279 18.73 -29.01 -12.54
CA VAL A 279 18.22 -29.31 -13.88
C VAL A 279 18.70 -30.70 -14.31
N ILE A 280 17.83 -31.45 -14.97
CA ILE A 280 18.15 -32.72 -15.66
C ILE A 280 17.72 -32.61 -17.13
N GLY A 281 18.46 -33.21 -18.06
CA GLY A 281 18.20 -33.01 -19.48
C GLY A 281 19.00 -33.90 -20.45
N SER A 282 18.84 -33.63 -21.74
CA SER A 282 19.25 -34.49 -22.85
C SER A 282 20.72 -34.43 -23.26
N CYS A 283 21.52 -33.53 -22.66
CA CYS A 283 22.94 -33.37 -22.98
C CYS A 283 23.84 -33.90 -21.87
N THR A 284 25.13 -34.07 -22.18
CA THR A 284 26.12 -34.58 -21.21
C THR A 284 26.29 -33.69 -19.99
N ALA A 285 26.13 -32.37 -20.14
CA ALA A 285 26.19 -31.39 -19.05
C ALA A 285 24.94 -31.35 -18.16
N LEU A 286 23.84 -32.04 -18.54
CA LEU A 286 22.62 -32.22 -17.76
C LEU A 286 22.30 -33.71 -17.51
N GLY A 287 23.31 -34.59 -17.63
CA GLY A 287 23.23 -35.99 -17.21
C GLY A 287 22.58 -36.98 -18.17
N ASN A 288 22.21 -36.58 -19.40
CA ASN A 288 21.54 -37.45 -20.39
C ASN A 288 20.27 -38.16 -19.86
N TRP A 289 19.49 -37.52 -18.98
CA TRP A 289 18.36 -38.09 -18.24
C TRP A 289 18.68 -39.27 -17.29
N GLU A 290 19.95 -39.49 -16.93
CA GLU A 290 20.31 -40.51 -15.94
C GLU A 290 19.99 -40.05 -14.50
N ASP A 291 19.26 -40.89 -13.75
CA ASP A 291 18.91 -40.60 -12.35
C ASP A 291 20.14 -40.30 -11.48
N GLY A 292 20.07 -39.19 -10.74
CA GLY A 292 21.15 -38.72 -9.88
C GLY A 292 22.26 -37.91 -10.58
N LYS A 293 22.31 -37.86 -11.92
CA LYS A 293 23.22 -36.97 -12.67
C LYS A 293 22.59 -35.58 -12.92
N VAL A 294 22.11 -34.93 -11.85
CA VAL A 294 21.43 -33.62 -11.96
C VAL A 294 22.39 -32.47 -11.69
N THR A 295 22.25 -31.38 -12.44
CA THR A 295 23.15 -30.22 -12.38
C THR A 295 22.53 -29.13 -11.49
N PRO A 296 23.10 -28.81 -10.32
CA PRO A 296 22.54 -27.83 -9.39
C PRO A 296 22.62 -26.40 -9.91
N MET A 297 21.62 -25.59 -9.56
CA MET A 297 21.56 -24.17 -9.89
C MET A 297 22.19 -23.32 -8.76
N SER A 298 22.86 -22.23 -9.14
CA SER A 298 23.19 -21.13 -8.24
C SER A 298 21.91 -20.49 -7.70
N GLY A 299 21.93 -20.18 -6.41
CA GLY A 299 20.92 -19.38 -5.72
C GLY A 299 21.48 -18.04 -5.22
N LEU A 300 22.57 -17.55 -5.81
CA LEU A 300 23.23 -16.29 -5.39
C LEU A 300 22.29 -15.08 -5.56
N ASN A 301 21.48 -15.08 -6.63
CA ASN A 301 20.51 -14.04 -6.97
C ASN A 301 19.06 -14.38 -6.50
N TYR A 302 18.92 -15.24 -5.48
CA TYR A 302 17.63 -15.75 -4.99
C TYR A 302 16.62 -14.61 -4.70
N PRO A 303 15.34 -14.69 -5.14
CA PRO A 303 14.62 -15.89 -5.62
C PRO A 303 14.90 -16.35 -7.05
N LEU A 304 15.79 -15.68 -7.80
CA LEU A 304 16.28 -16.20 -9.09
C LEU A 304 17.24 -17.37 -8.85
N TRP A 305 17.02 -18.47 -9.56
CA TRP A 305 17.93 -19.58 -9.69
C TRP A 305 18.52 -19.59 -11.09
N GLU A 306 19.82 -19.87 -11.22
CA GLU A 306 20.55 -19.82 -12.50
C GLU A 306 21.56 -20.98 -12.64
N VAL A 307 21.70 -21.52 -13.85
CA VAL A 307 22.79 -22.47 -14.19
C VAL A 307 23.28 -22.19 -15.60
N GLU A 308 24.59 -22.29 -15.83
CA GLU A 308 25.19 -22.16 -17.16
C GLU A 308 25.96 -23.43 -17.54
N VAL A 309 25.60 -24.00 -18.69
CA VAL A 309 26.15 -25.24 -19.26
C VAL A 309 26.67 -24.98 -20.68
N ASP A 310 27.83 -25.52 -21.02
CA ASP A 310 28.34 -25.51 -22.40
C ASP A 310 27.83 -26.77 -23.13
N VAL A 311 27.00 -26.57 -24.16
CA VAL A 311 26.35 -27.66 -24.91
C VAL A 311 27.01 -27.82 -26.29
N PRO A 312 27.49 -29.03 -26.66
CA PRO A 312 27.97 -29.29 -28.00
C PRO A 312 26.87 -29.13 -29.04
N MET A 313 27.17 -28.49 -30.16
CA MET A 313 26.19 -28.18 -31.22
C MET A 313 25.43 -29.42 -31.74
N HIS A 314 26.06 -30.60 -31.70
CA HIS A 314 25.47 -31.89 -32.10
C HIS A 314 24.46 -32.47 -31.08
N GLN A 315 24.32 -31.88 -29.89
CA GLN A 315 23.36 -32.28 -28.84
C GLN A 315 22.15 -31.32 -28.76
N MET A 316 22.05 -30.38 -29.70
CA MET A 316 20.89 -29.50 -29.86
C MET A 316 19.81 -30.17 -30.74
N PRO A 317 18.51 -29.90 -30.52
CA PRO A 317 17.95 -29.04 -29.48
C PRO A 317 18.07 -29.66 -28.08
N LEU A 318 18.40 -28.81 -27.11
CA LEU A 318 18.49 -29.21 -25.70
C LEU A 318 17.08 -29.40 -25.13
N TYR A 319 16.85 -30.52 -24.45
CA TYR A 319 15.63 -30.74 -23.66
C TYR A 319 15.98 -30.84 -22.17
N TYR A 320 15.15 -30.28 -21.29
CA TYR A 320 15.38 -30.34 -19.84
C TYR A 320 14.08 -30.27 -19.00
N ARG A 321 14.23 -30.57 -17.71
CA ARG A 321 13.23 -30.34 -16.65
C ARG A 321 13.90 -29.79 -15.41
N TYR A 322 13.18 -28.92 -14.68
CA TYR A 322 13.58 -28.52 -13.34
C TYR A 322 13.32 -29.63 -12.32
N VAL A 323 14.20 -29.75 -11.33
CA VAL A 323 14.08 -30.69 -10.23
C VAL A 323 14.43 -30.02 -8.89
N ILE A 324 13.87 -30.53 -7.81
CA ILE A 324 14.26 -30.17 -6.44
C ILE A 324 15.15 -31.28 -5.90
N MET A 325 16.30 -30.92 -5.35
CA MET A 325 17.29 -31.85 -4.80
C MET A 325 17.58 -31.52 -3.34
N GLU A 326 17.75 -32.55 -2.50
CA GLU A 326 18.26 -32.40 -1.13
C GLU A 326 19.76 -32.04 -1.17
N GLU A 327 20.14 -30.91 -0.57
CA GLU A 327 21.50 -30.35 -0.70
C GLU A 327 22.59 -31.32 -0.22
N LYS A 328 22.32 -32.08 0.84
CA LYS A 328 23.31 -32.93 1.53
C LYS A 328 23.47 -34.31 0.91
N THR A 329 22.38 -34.96 0.52
CA THR A 329 22.39 -36.33 -0.04
C THR A 329 22.51 -36.35 -1.56
N LYS A 330 22.26 -35.21 -2.22
CA LYS A 330 22.06 -35.07 -3.68
C LYS A 330 20.91 -35.92 -4.23
N LYS A 331 19.98 -36.35 -3.36
CA LYS A 331 18.77 -37.07 -3.76
C LYS A 331 17.78 -36.11 -4.43
N VAL A 332 17.28 -36.47 -5.62
CA VAL A 332 16.14 -35.80 -6.24
C VAL A 332 14.89 -36.07 -5.41
N LEU A 333 14.19 -35.01 -5.00
CA LEU A 333 12.99 -35.05 -4.18
C LEU A 333 11.72 -34.89 -5.02
N ALA A 334 11.78 -34.08 -6.07
CA ALA A 334 10.72 -33.94 -7.06
C ALA A 334 11.26 -33.53 -8.42
N VAL A 335 10.54 -33.92 -9.48
CA VAL A 335 10.76 -33.52 -10.88
C VAL A 335 9.54 -32.74 -11.35
N GLU A 336 9.78 -31.67 -12.12
CA GLU A 336 8.76 -30.85 -12.77
C GLU A 336 7.74 -31.68 -13.58
N GLN A 337 6.46 -31.42 -13.33
CA GLN A 337 5.33 -32.21 -13.83
C GLN A 337 4.67 -31.54 -15.04
N GLY A 338 4.65 -32.24 -16.17
CA GLY A 338 4.10 -31.75 -17.43
C GLY A 338 4.36 -32.74 -18.57
N GLU A 339 3.50 -32.75 -19.58
CA GLU A 339 3.52 -33.77 -20.65
C GLU A 339 4.82 -33.73 -21.49
N SER A 340 5.36 -32.54 -21.72
CA SER A 340 6.63 -32.31 -22.43
C SER A 340 7.71 -31.78 -21.49
N ALA A 341 8.97 -32.02 -21.86
CA ALA A 341 10.13 -31.31 -21.31
C ALA A 341 10.26 -29.93 -21.97
N HIS A 342 10.94 -28.99 -21.31
CA HIS A 342 11.35 -27.72 -21.93
C HIS A 342 12.31 -27.99 -23.09
N LYS A 343 12.35 -27.07 -24.07
CA LYS A 343 13.11 -27.24 -25.31
C LYS A 343 13.80 -25.94 -25.74
N VAL A 344 15.13 -25.98 -25.89
CA VAL A 344 15.92 -24.90 -26.47
C VAL A 344 16.43 -25.32 -27.84
N GLU A 345 15.79 -24.77 -28.87
CA GLU A 345 16.22 -24.89 -30.26
C GLU A 345 17.28 -23.85 -30.58
N ALA A 346 18.52 -24.26 -30.83
CA ALA A 346 19.47 -23.47 -31.62
C ALA A 346 19.59 -24.15 -32.98
N SER A 347 18.96 -23.57 -34.01
CA SER A 347 19.13 -24.04 -35.39
C SER A 347 20.59 -23.79 -35.82
N PRO A 348 21.32 -24.81 -36.28
CA PRO A 348 22.69 -24.62 -36.75
C PRO A 348 22.78 -23.62 -37.90
N GLN A 349 21.77 -23.59 -38.80
CA GLN A 349 21.73 -22.65 -39.91
C GLN A 349 21.49 -21.20 -39.43
N ASP A 350 20.55 -20.98 -38.51
CA ASP A 350 20.27 -19.64 -37.97
C ASP A 350 21.50 -19.11 -37.22
N LEU A 351 22.23 -19.98 -36.51
CA LEU A 351 23.48 -19.66 -35.83
C LEU A 351 24.61 -19.36 -36.83
N GLU A 352 24.80 -20.22 -37.83
CA GLU A 352 25.84 -20.06 -38.87
C GLU A 352 25.60 -18.83 -39.74
N GLU A 353 24.37 -18.53 -40.15
CA GLU A 353 24.03 -17.29 -40.85
C GLU A 353 24.36 -16.07 -40.00
N SER A 354 24.04 -16.11 -38.71
CA SER A 354 24.30 -15.01 -37.77
C SER A 354 25.79 -14.76 -37.57
N LEU A 355 26.58 -15.83 -37.38
CA LEU A 355 28.04 -15.75 -37.26
C LEU A 355 28.70 -15.32 -38.58
N ALA A 356 28.22 -15.82 -39.73
CA ALA A 356 28.74 -15.51 -41.06
C ALA A 356 28.43 -14.09 -41.54
N VAL A 357 27.27 -13.53 -41.15
CA VAL A 357 26.89 -12.14 -41.44
C VAL A 357 27.82 -11.16 -40.72
N MET A 358 28.14 -11.41 -39.45
CA MET A 358 28.79 -10.40 -38.60
C MET A 358 30.32 -10.40 -38.68
N LYS A 359 30.97 -11.55 -38.93
CA LYS A 359 32.44 -11.69 -38.98
C LYS A 359 33.17 -11.08 -37.77
N ILE A 360 32.61 -11.33 -36.59
CA ILE A 360 33.10 -10.83 -35.30
C ILE A 360 34.50 -11.38 -35.03
N THR A 361 35.48 -10.52 -34.72
CA THR A 361 36.87 -10.93 -34.40
C THR A 361 37.32 -10.45 -33.03
N ASP A 362 38.11 -11.26 -32.32
CA ASP A 362 38.80 -10.86 -31.09
C ASP A 362 39.87 -9.76 -31.33
N ALA A 363 40.52 -9.32 -30.25
CA ALA A 363 41.58 -8.30 -30.27
C ALA A 363 42.82 -8.71 -31.08
N GLY A 364 43.01 -10.02 -31.36
CA GLY A 364 44.04 -10.56 -32.25
C GLY A 364 43.59 -10.75 -33.69
N GLY A 365 42.34 -10.44 -34.03
CA GLY A 365 41.77 -10.58 -35.38
C GLY A 365 41.24 -11.98 -35.70
N LYS A 366 41.10 -12.88 -34.73
CA LYS A 366 40.57 -14.23 -34.92
C LYS A 366 39.05 -14.25 -34.73
N THR A 367 38.31 -14.95 -35.58
CA THR A 367 36.83 -14.97 -35.53
C THR A 367 36.31 -15.54 -34.20
N CYS A 368 35.44 -14.80 -33.53
CA CYS A 368 34.85 -15.18 -32.24
C CYS A 368 33.49 -15.86 -32.46
N ASN A 369 33.49 -17.19 -32.52
CA ASN A 369 32.32 -18.00 -32.88
C ASN A 369 31.38 -18.32 -31.70
N ARG A 370 31.55 -17.68 -30.53
CA ARG A 370 30.80 -18.02 -29.30
C ARG A 370 29.41 -17.40 -29.30
N CYS A 371 28.37 -18.24 -29.34
CA CYS A 371 26.99 -17.82 -29.05
C CYS A 371 26.59 -18.24 -27.63
N MET A 372 25.70 -17.45 -27.03
CA MET A 372 25.05 -17.76 -25.77
C MET A 372 23.53 -17.70 -25.93
N VAL A 373 22.81 -18.58 -25.23
CA VAL A 373 21.35 -18.55 -25.10
C VAL A 373 20.99 -18.44 -23.61
N VAL A 374 20.28 -17.38 -23.24
CA VAL A 374 19.69 -17.14 -21.93
C VAL A 374 18.21 -17.51 -22.01
N VAL A 375 17.73 -18.33 -21.07
CA VAL A 375 16.33 -18.77 -21.00
C VAL A 375 15.77 -18.40 -19.63
N ASN A 376 14.64 -17.70 -19.62
CA ASN A 376 14.02 -17.13 -18.43
C ASN A 376 12.60 -17.70 -18.28
N ASP A 377 12.52 -18.88 -17.67
CA ASP A 377 11.29 -19.66 -17.55
C ASP A 377 10.36 -19.14 -16.44
N ASP A 378 9.08 -19.48 -16.54
CA ASP A 378 8.06 -19.16 -15.53
C ASP A 378 8.09 -20.22 -14.40
N PRO A 379 7.98 -19.84 -13.11
CA PRO A 379 7.74 -20.80 -12.04
C PRO A 379 6.49 -21.66 -12.19
N ASP A 380 5.41 -21.18 -12.83
CA ASP A 380 4.08 -21.82 -12.71
C ASP A 380 4.02 -23.30 -13.17
N PRO A 381 4.66 -23.75 -14.27
CA PRO A 381 4.75 -25.17 -14.61
C PRO A 381 5.45 -26.02 -13.53
N ALA A 382 6.55 -25.51 -12.96
CA ALA A 382 7.32 -26.18 -11.92
C ALA A 382 6.64 -26.12 -10.53
N VAL A 383 5.78 -25.12 -10.30
CA VAL A 383 5.13 -24.83 -9.01
C VAL A 383 3.71 -25.40 -8.91
N SER A 384 2.88 -25.31 -9.95
CA SER A 384 1.45 -25.66 -9.89
C SER A 384 1.14 -27.16 -9.86
N LYS A 385 2.06 -28.00 -10.34
CA LYS A 385 1.82 -29.45 -10.57
C LYS A 385 2.73 -30.37 -9.75
N ASN A 386 3.69 -29.84 -8.99
CA ASN A 386 4.67 -30.62 -8.25
C ASN A 386 4.08 -31.10 -6.89
N PRO A 387 4.13 -32.41 -6.56
CA PRO A 387 3.50 -32.94 -5.34
C PRO A 387 4.14 -32.47 -4.02
N LEU A 388 5.38 -31.94 -4.02
CA LEU A 388 5.94 -31.25 -2.85
C LEU A 388 5.36 -29.84 -2.67
N PHE A 389 5.02 -29.18 -3.76
CA PHE A 389 4.36 -27.89 -3.75
C PHE A 389 2.84 -28.08 -3.71
N LYS A 390 2.28 -28.41 -2.53
CA LYS A 390 0.82 -28.35 -2.35
C LYS A 390 0.30 -26.99 -2.84
N SER A 391 -0.85 -26.99 -3.49
CA SER A 391 -1.30 -25.93 -4.40
C SER A 391 -1.41 -24.53 -3.77
N GLN A 392 -1.63 -24.46 -2.45
CA GLN A 392 -1.88 -23.20 -1.73
C GLN A 392 -1.15 -23.21 -0.39
N TRP A 393 -0.14 -22.34 -0.23
CA TRP A 393 0.56 -22.12 1.04
C TRP A 393 -0.33 -21.34 2.02
N ARG A 394 -0.37 -21.70 3.31
CA ARG A 394 -1.15 -20.99 4.34
C ARG A 394 -0.36 -20.79 5.64
N GLY A 395 -0.41 -19.60 6.23
CA GLY A 395 0.28 -19.26 7.48
C GLY A 395 -0.65 -18.71 8.57
N ALA A 396 -0.13 -18.58 9.79
CA ALA A 396 -0.82 -17.99 10.94
C ALA A 396 -0.01 -16.84 11.55
N GLY A 397 -0.66 -15.87 12.20
CA GLY A 397 -0.01 -14.71 12.81
C GLY A 397 -0.80 -14.07 13.96
N VAL A 398 -0.19 -13.07 14.58
CA VAL A 398 -0.78 -12.25 15.66
C VAL A 398 -0.81 -10.78 15.28
N ALA A 399 -1.86 -10.06 15.69
CA ALA A 399 -1.98 -8.61 15.58
C ALA A 399 -1.91 -7.97 16.98
N VAL A 400 -1.09 -6.94 17.15
CA VAL A 400 -0.92 -6.23 18.44
C VAL A 400 -0.34 -4.83 18.25
N PRO A 401 -0.85 -3.78 18.93
CA PRO A 401 -0.19 -2.48 18.96
C PRO A 401 1.13 -2.54 19.75
N VAL A 402 2.19 -1.89 19.25
CA VAL A 402 3.49 -1.82 19.97
C VAL A 402 3.30 -1.23 21.36
N PHE A 403 2.50 -0.15 21.50
CA PHE A 403 2.24 0.49 22.79
C PHE A 403 1.65 -0.48 23.83
N GLY A 404 0.86 -1.46 23.38
CA GLY A 404 0.18 -2.42 24.23
C GLY A 404 1.06 -3.59 24.70
N LEU A 405 2.26 -3.77 24.13
CA LEU A 405 3.21 -4.77 24.61
C LEU A 405 3.70 -4.43 26.02
N ARG A 406 3.88 -5.44 26.87
CA ARG A 406 4.49 -5.29 28.20
C ARG A 406 5.72 -6.17 28.32
N SER A 407 6.80 -5.60 28.81
CA SER A 407 7.95 -6.35 29.30
C SER A 407 8.50 -5.70 30.55
N ASP A 408 9.27 -6.48 31.31
CA ASP A 408 9.84 -6.04 32.59
C ASP A 408 10.93 -4.95 32.40
N LYS A 409 11.33 -4.66 31.15
CA LYS A 409 12.33 -3.65 30.75
C LYS A 409 11.73 -2.38 30.12
N GLY A 410 10.43 -2.34 29.84
CA GLY A 410 9.78 -1.17 29.23
C GLY A 410 9.77 0.05 30.15
N MET A 411 9.38 1.21 29.63
CA MET A 411 9.14 2.42 30.42
C MET A 411 7.66 2.82 30.34
N GLY A 412 6.80 2.12 31.09
CA GLY A 412 5.33 2.35 31.16
C GLY A 412 4.53 1.95 29.91
N VAL A 413 5.19 1.87 28.76
CA VAL A 413 4.67 1.53 27.42
C VAL A 413 5.39 0.28 26.86
N GLY A 414 4.94 -0.24 25.72
CA GLY A 414 5.69 -1.21 24.91
C GLY A 414 6.55 -0.52 23.84
N GLU A 415 7.69 -1.12 23.49
CA GLU A 415 8.79 -0.48 22.75
C GLU A 415 9.23 -1.30 21.53
N PHE A 416 9.97 -0.72 20.59
CA PHE A 416 10.47 -1.45 19.40
C PHE A 416 11.31 -2.68 19.80
N ALA A 417 12.11 -2.56 20.85
CA ALA A 417 12.90 -3.66 21.41
C ALA A 417 12.06 -4.75 22.11
N ASP A 418 10.75 -4.58 22.31
CA ASP A 418 9.83 -5.65 22.77
C ASP A 418 9.38 -6.58 21.63
N ILE A 419 9.41 -6.10 20.38
CA ILE A 419 9.01 -6.89 19.20
C ILE A 419 9.84 -8.19 19.13
N LYS A 420 11.11 -8.15 19.55
CA LYS A 420 11.98 -9.34 19.65
C LYS A 420 11.42 -10.44 20.57
N GLY A 421 10.93 -10.06 21.75
CA GLY A 421 10.31 -11.03 22.68
C GLY A 421 8.98 -11.59 22.17
N LEU A 422 8.25 -10.82 21.36
CA LEU A 422 7.06 -11.30 20.65
C LEU A 422 7.44 -12.25 19.49
N VAL A 423 8.53 -11.97 18.76
CA VAL A 423 9.09 -12.88 17.74
C VAL A 423 9.45 -14.23 18.36
N ASP A 424 10.14 -14.26 19.50
CA ASP A 424 10.48 -15.50 20.20
C ASP A 424 9.24 -16.32 20.59
N TRP A 425 8.18 -15.66 21.09
CA TRP A 425 6.92 -16.33 21.36
C TRP A 425 6.25 -16.85 20.09
N CYS A 426 6.26 -16.07 19.00
CA CYS A 426 5.72 -16.50 17.71
C CYS A 426 6.42 -17.77 17.21
N ARG A 427 7.76 -17.87 17.29
CA ARG A 427 8.51 -19.09 16.94
C ARG A 427 8.06 -20.29 17.76
N LYS A 428 7.87 -20.12 19.08
CA LYS A 428 7.42 -21.16 20.02
C LYS A 428 6.03 -21.66 19.65
N ALA A 429 5.09 -20.71 19.47
CA ALA A 429 3.71 -20.93 19.06
C ALA A 429 3.52 -21.34 17.58
N GLY A 430 4.58 -21.34 16.76
CA GLY A 430 4.52 -21.66 15.33
C GLY A 430 3.97 -20.54 14.43
N LEU A 431 3.69 -19.36 14.99
CA LEU A 431 3.20 -18.20 14.26
C LEU A 431 4.30 -17.59 13.37
N LYS A 432 3.89 -17.14 12.18
CA LYS A 432 4.75 -16.73 11.06
C LYS A 432 4.63 -15.24 10.70
N MET A 433 3.76 -14.49 11.38
CA MET A 433 3.57 -13.05 11.17
C MET A 433 3.23 -12.32 12.47
N ILE A 434 3.76 -11.10 12.59
CA ILE A 434 3.34 -10.08 13.57
C ILE A 434 2.80 -8.90 12.75
N GLN A 435 1.51 -8.57 12.91
CA GLN A 435 0.95 -7.30 12.46
C GLN A 435 0.98 -6.28 13.61
N LEU A 436 1.51 -5.10 13.33
CA LEU A 436 1.46 -3.94 14.21
C LEU A 436 0.34 -2.98 13.78
N LEU A 437 -0.08 -2.10 14.70
CA LEU A 437 -0.76 -0.85 14.33
C LEU A 437 0.27 0.18 13.82
N PRO A 438 -0.13 1.34 13.29
CA PRO A 438 0.83 2.35 12.83
C PRO A 438 1.82 2.78 13.94
N VAL A 439 3.07 3.03 13.53
CA VAL A 439 4.17 3.41 14.44
C VAL A 439 4.79 4.78 14.10
N THR A 440 4.08 5.58 13.30
CA THR A 440 4.47 6.94 12.90
C THR A 440 4.34 7.93 14.04
N ASP A 441 5.07 9.05 13.98
CA ASP A 441 4.88 10.18 14.89
C ASP A 441 3.46 10.79 14.75
N THR A 442 2.82 11.08 15.88
CA THR A 442 1.44 11.59 16.04
C THR A 442 1.38 12.77 17.02
N ILE A 443 2.52 13.30 17.47
CA ILE A 443 2.58 14.37 18.47
C ILE A 443 2.21 15.71 17.84
N SER A 444 0.95 16.11 17.98
CA SER A 444 0.43 17.40 17.51
C SER A 444 0.49 18.50 18.58
N HIS A 445 0.50 18.15 19.87
CA HIS A 445 0.56 19.09 20.99
C HIS A 445 1.92 19.10 21.71
N SER A 446 2.29 20.26 22.27
CA SER A 446 3.46 20.39 23.16
C SER A 446 3.12 21.26 24.39
N PRO A 447 3.04 20.68 25.61
CA PRO A 447 3.22 19.26 25.93
C PRO A 447 2.15 18.38 25.29
N SER A 448 2.51 17.12 25.02
CA SER A 448 1.61 16.13 24.41
C SER A 448 0.45 15.75 25.34
N ASP A 449 -0.71 15.44 24.78
CA ASP A 449 -1.89 15.02 25.54
C ASP A 449 -2.55 13.71 25.02
N GLU A 450 -3.69 13.34 25.61
CA GLU A 450 -4.40 12.09 25.30
C GLU A 450 -4.76 11.94 23.82
N ARG A 451 -4.96 13.05 23.09
CA ARG A 451 -5.36 13.08 21.67
C ARG A 451 -4.23 12.66 20.74
N ASP A 452 -2.98 12.94 21.11
CA ASP A 452 -1.80 12.54 20.34
C ASP A 452 -1.63 11.00 20.32
N SER A 453 -2.35 10.25 21.17
CA SER A 453 -2.29 8.79 21.21
C SER A 453 -2.88 8.09 19.97
N TYR A 454 -3.69 8.77 19.15
CA TYR A 454 -4.41 8.18 18.02
C TYR A 454 -3.45 7.81 16.86
N PRO A 455 -3.14 6.51 16.63
CA PRO A 455 -2.05 6.12 15.74
C PRO A 455 -2.30 6.41 14.25
N TYR A 456 -3.53 6.78 13.87
CA TYR A 456 -3.87 7.14 12.49
C TYR A 456 -3.80 8.65 12.21
N SER A 457 -3.66 9.51 13.23
CA SER A 457 -3.38 10.95 13.09
C SER A 457 -1.87 11.21 12.91
N SER A 458 -1.28 10.60 11.89
CA SER A 458 0.16 10.75 11.61
C SER A 458 0.51 12.21 11.32
N ILE A 459 1.34 12.83 12.18
CA ILE A 459 1.92 14.17 11.90
C ILE A 459 3.06 14.10 10.90
N SER A 460 3.58 12.89 10.62
CA SER A 460 4.43 12.60 9.47
C SER A 460 4.24 11.16 9.01
N VAL A 461 4.22 10.92 7.69
CA VAL A 461 4.17 9.56 7.13
C VAL A 461 5.52 8.83 7.09
N HIS A 462 6.62 9.51 7.44
CA HIS A 462 7.99 8.97 7.38
C HIS A 462 8.63 8.83 8.78
N ALA A 463 8.32 9.75 9.70
CA ALA A 463 8.92 9.78 11.04
C ALA A 463 8.32 8.72 11.96
N LEU A 464 9.16 8.08 12.78
CA LEU A 464 8.77 7.06 13.76
C LEU A 464 8.42 7.70 15.12
N HIS A 465 7.49 7.09 15.86
CA HIS A 465 7.04 7.66 17.12
C HIS A 465 8.08 7.50 18.25
N PRO A 466 8.57 8.58 18.88
CA PRO A 466 9.66 8.52 19.86
C PRO A 466 9.30 7.77 21.15
N MET A 467 8.00 7.63 21.46
CA MET A 467 7.51 6.79 22.57
C MET A 467 8.02 5.34 22.52
N TYR A 468 8.27 4.79 21.32
CA TYR A 468 8.69 3.39 21.16
C TYR A 468 10.18 3.14 21.41
N LEU A 469 10.98 4.17 21.69
CA LEU A 469 12.39 4.03 22.07
C LEU A 469 12.56 3.40 23.44
N ARG A 470 13.35 2.32 23.52
CA ARG A 470 13.94 1.85 24.78
C ARG A 470 15.18 2.66 25.09
N LEU A 471 15.08 3.54 26.09
CA LEU A 471 16.16 4.48 26.42
C LEU A 471 17.38 3.83 27.07
N ASN A 472 17.20 2.72 27.79
CA ASN A 472 18.31 1.98 28.40
C ASN A 472 19.19 1.24 27.38
N ASP A 473 18.65 0.92 26.20
CA ASP A 473 19.35 0.21 25.14
C ASP A 473 20.13 1.18 24.22
N ILE A 474 20.04 2.50 24.44
CA ILE A 474 20.87 3.50 23.76
C ILE A 474 22.34 3.32 24.18
N GLU A 475 23.24 3.19 23.22
CA GLU A 475 24.68 3.03 23.47
C GLU A 475 25.36 4.34 23.92
N GLY A 476 26.56 4.23 24.50
CA GLY A 476 27.38 5.38 24.90
C GLY A 476 26.91 6.18 26.12
N LEU A 477 25.65 6.07 26.57
CA LEU A 477 25.16 6.78 27.76
C LEU A 477 25.89 6.34 29.04
N SER A 478 26.22 7.30 29.88
CA SER A 478 26.85 7.10 31.18
C SER A 478 25.99 6.28 32.15
N ALA A 479 26.65 5.57 33.07
CA ALA A 479 26.00 4.79 34.11
C ALA A 479 25.05 5.63 35.00
N ALA A 480 25.34 6.92 35.22
CA ALA A 480 24.47 7.82 35.96
C ALA A 480 23.17 8.14 35.19
N LEU A 481 23.25 8.41 33.89
CA LEU A 481 22.07 8.63 33.06
C LEU A 481 21.23 7.34 32.93
N LYS A 482 21.87 6.17 32.75
CA LYS A 482 21.16 4.88 32.71
C LYS A 482 20.48 4.55 34.04
N ALA A 483 21.10 4.84 35.19
CA ALA A 483 20.48 4.63 36.50
C ALA A 483 19.23 5.52 36.72
N ASP A 484 19.24 6.78 36.26
CA ASP A 484 18.04 7.63 36.30
C ASP A 484 16.94 7.10 35.36
N ILE A 485 17.29 6.63 34.16
CA ILE A 485 16.36 6.05 33.19
C ILE A 485 15.73 4.78 33.76
N GLU A 486 16.52 3.87 34.33
CA GLU A 486 16.05 2.63 34.96
C GLU A 486 15.13 2.91 36.16
N LYS A 487 15.45 3.91 36.98
CA LYS A 487 14.59 4.34 38.09
C LYS A 487 13.21 4.80 37.62
N GLU A 488 13.13 5.66 36.60
CA GLU A 488 11.84 6.14 36.08
C GLU A 488 11.12 5.07 35.24
N ALA A 489 11.85 4.18 34.54
CA ALA A 489 11.27 3.01 33.87
C ALA A 489 10.61 2.06 34.87
N LYS A 490 11.30 1.78 35.99
CA LYS A 490 10.73 1.03 37.11
C LYS A 490 9.51 1.73 37.69
N ARG A 491 9.57 3.04 37.97
CA ARG A 491 8.42 3.79 38.49
C ARG A 491 7.23 3.70 37.53
N LEU A 492 7.41 4.00 36.25
CA LEU A 492 6.31 3.97 35.27
C LEU A 492 5.77 2.56 35.02
N ASN A 493 6.59 1.51 35.19
CA ASN A 493 6.10 0.14 35.19
C ASN A 493 5.33 -0.21 36.47
N GLU A 494 5.79 0.21 37.66
CA GLU A 494 5.11 -0.02 38.95
C GLU A 494 3.81 0.80 39.07
N ASP A 495 3.81 2.04 38.56
CA ASP A 495 2.61 2.86 38.40
C ASP A 495 1.64 2.18 37.42
N ASN A 496 2.09 1.72 36.25
CA ASN A 496 1.25 1.00 35.29
C ASN A 496 1.10 -0.51 35.60
N TYR A 497 1.38 -0.97 36.83
CA TYR A 497 1.24 -2.38 37.23
C TYR A 497 -0.08 -2.65 37.95
N TYR A 498 -0.66 -3.80 37.62
CA TYR A 498 -1.81 -4.35 38.33
C TYR A 498 -1.36 -4.92 39.68
N LYS A 499 -2.02 -4.52 40.78
CA LYS A 499 -1.80 -5.14 42.09
C LYS A 499 -2.76 -6.33 42.25
N GLU A 500 -2.20 -7.54 42.23
CA GLU A 500 -2.95 -8.82 42.21
C GLU A 500 -4.00 -8.95 43.34
N ALA A 501 -3.76 -8.31 44.49
CA ALA A 501 -4.57 -8.41 45.70
C ALA A 501 -5.94 -7.67 45.67
N GLN A 502 -6.44 -7.24 44.51
CA GLN A 502 -7.69 -6.46 44.40
C GLN A 502 -8.73 -7.02 43.39
N TRP A 503 -8.52 -8.23 42.86
CA TRP A 503 -9.36 -8.87 41.82
C TRP A 503 -10.88 -8.97 42.16
N ASP A 504 -11.25 -8.99 43.45
CA ASP A 504 -12.66 -9.10 43.89
C ASP A 504 -13.36 -7.76 44.19
N LYS A 505 -12.77 -6.59 43.87
CA LYS A 505 -13.31 -5.29 44.32
C LYS A 505 -13.47 -4.22 43.23
N ASP A 506 -14.70 -4.18 42.74
CA ASP A 506 -15.35 -3.17 41.89
C ASP A 506 -14.79 -3.01 40.46
N LEU A 507 -15.66 -3.27 39.46
CA LEU A 507 -15.42 -3.06 38.02
C LEU A 507 -14.98 -1.64 37.63
N LYS A 508 -15.11 -0.65 38.53
CA LYS A 508 -14.56 0.70 38.31
C LYS A 508 -13.04 0.71 38.49
N THR A 509 -12.53 0.06 39.53
CA THR A 509 -11.10 0.07 39.87
C THR A 509 -10.23 -0.70 38.87
N GLU A 510 -10.82 -1.65 38.12
CA GLU A 510 -10.13 -2.43 37.09
C GLU A 510 -9.74 -1.63 35.84
N LEU A 511 -10.40 -0.49 35.60
CA LEU A 511 -10.23 0.33 34.39
C LEU A 511 -9.10 1.39 34.52
N ASP A 512 -8.57 1.59 35.72
CA ASP A 512 -7.91 2.85 36.12
C ASP A 512 -6.37 2.86 36.01
N ARG A 513 -5.72 1.81 35.48
CA ARG A 513 -4.25 1.81 35.20
C ARG A 513 -3.86 1.48 33.75
N PRO A 514 -4.38 2.23 32.75
CA PRO A 514 -3.93 2.14 31.36
C PRO A 514 -2.58 2.84 31.14
N ILE A 515 -2.13 2.96 29.88
CA ILE A 515 -0.95 3.75 29.53
C ILE A 515 -1.21 5.24 29.80
N ASP A 516 -0.43 5.85 30.69
CA ASP A 516 -0.32 7.32 30.80
C ASP A 516 0.64 7.83 29.71
N TYR A 517 0.06 8.10 28.54
CA TYR A 517 0.78 8.54 27.35
C TYR A 517 1.46 9.91 27.53
N PRO A 518 0.79 10.97 28.08
CA PRO A 518 1.43 12.25 28.36
C PRO A 518 2.63 12.14 29.31
N GLU A 519 2.52 11.37 30.40
CA GLU A 519 3.63 11.21 31.35
C GLU A 519 4.80 10.42 30.74
N VAL A 520 4.53 9.32 30.04
CA VAL A 520 5.57 8.57 29.31
C VAL A 520 6.28 9.48 28.30
N MET A 521 5.54 10.27 27.54
CA MET A 521 6.12 11.21 26.57
C MET A 521 6.93 12.32 27.22
N ARG A 522 6.45 12.91 28.32
CA ARG A 522 7.16 13.93 29.11
C ARG A 522 8.48 13.38 29.67
N VAL A 523 8.45 12.18 30.28
CA VAL A 523 9.63 11.52 30.85
C VAL A 523 10.62 11.14 29.76
N LYS A 524 10.19 10.46 28.69
CA LYS A 524 11.08 10.04 27.60
C LYS A 524 11.72 11.23 26.90
N THR A 525 10.96 12.29 26.59
CA THR A 525 11.50 13.51 25.97
C THR A 525 12.53 14.20 26.87
N GLY A 526 12.29 14.24 28.19
CA GLY A 526 13.25 14.75 29.16
C GLY A 526 14.58 14.01 29.15
N PHE A 527 14.55 12.67 29.07
CA PHE A 527 15.76 11.85 28.96
C PHE A 527 16.43 11.93 27.59
N LEU A 528 15.69 11.97 26.49
CA LEU A 528 16.25 12.15 25.14
C LEU A 528 17.01 13.48 25.04
N ARG A 529 16.48 14.57 25.62
CA ARG A 529 17.19 15.87 25.69
C ARG A 529 18.39 15.88 26.67
N ARG A 530 18.56 14.85 27.51
CA ARG A 530 19.80 14.59 28.26
C ARG A 530 20.80 13.78 27.40
N ALA A 531 20.35 12.67 26.81
CA ALA A 531 21.15 11.84 25.91
C ALA A 531 21.77 12.65 24.76
N PHE A 532 20.99 13.50 24.09
CA PHE A 532 21.49 14.37 23.02
C PHE A 532 22.61 15.32 23.46
N LYS A 533 22.60 15.80 24.72
CA LYS A 533 23.68 16.64 25.28
C LYS A 533 24.94 15.85 25.63
N GLU A 534 24.80 14.54 25.84
CA GLU A 534 25.88 13.67 26.34
C GLU A 534 26.58 12.92 25.20
N ILE A 535 25.83 12.43 24.21
CA ILE A 535 26.34 11.63 23.08
C ILE A 535 25.98 12.18 21.69
N GLY A 536 25.11 13.20 21.59
CA GLY A 536 24.51 13.62 20.32
C GLY A 536 25.52 13.97 19.22
N ALA A 537 26.56 14.75 19.55
CA ALA A 537 27.63 15.09 18.60
C ALA A 537 28.37 13.85 18.09
N LYS A 538 28.80 12.96 18.99
CA LYS A 538 29.49 11.71 18.63
C LYS A 538 28.62 10.80 17.74
N VAL A 539 27.31 10.75 18.00
CA VAL A 539 26.37 9.98 17.16
C VAL A 539 26.20 10.63 15.80
N MET A 540 26.07 11.96 15.72
CA MET A 540 25.96 12.66 14.44
C MET A 540 27.26 12.64 13.61
N GLU A 541 28.41 12.41 14.25
CA GLU A 541 29.70 12.18 13.59
C GLU A 541 29.89 10.72 13.09
N SER A 542 29.01 9.78 13.45
CA SER A 542 29.12 8.38 13.03
C SER A 542 28.80 8.19 11.54
N GLU A 543 29.23 7.08 10.94
CA GLU A 543 28.96 6.83 9.52
C GLU A 543 27.53 6.36 9.30
N GLU A 544 27.02 5.54 10.22
CA GLU A 544 25.65 5.03 10.25
C GLU A 544 24.63 6.17 10.35
N TYR A 545 24.94 7.24 11.11
CA TYR A 545 24.10 8.44 11.14
C TYR A 545 24.11 9.20 9.82
N LYS A 546 25.25 9.33 9.14
CA LYS A 546 25.35 10.01 7.84
C LYS A 546 24.61 9.22 6.75
N GLU A 547 24.85 7.91 6.66
CA GLU A 547 24.12 7.01 5.77
C GLU A 547 22.60 7.05 6.01
N PHE A 548 22.17 7.23 7.26
CA PHE A 548 20.76 7.48 7.57
C PHE A 548 20.31 8.87 7.12
N PHE A 549 21.05 9.92 7.46
CA PHE A 549 20.68 11.32 7.19
C PHE A 549 20.59 11.60 5.70
N ASP A 550 21.59 11.19 4.91
CA ASP A 550 21.63 11.40 3.45
C ASP A 550 20.43 10.74 2.74
N ARG A 551 20.01 9.57 3.21
CA ARG A 551 18.82 8.86 2.71
C ARG A 551 17.49 9.43 3.24
N ALA A 552 17.53 10.12 4.39
CA ALA A 552 16.35 10.66 5.07
C ALA A 552 16.10 12.16 4.80
N GLU A 553 17.10 12.92 4.33
CA GLU A 553 17.14 14.39 4.35
C GLU A 553 15.85 15.04 3.83
N PHE A 554 15.29 14.48 2.74
CA PHE A 554 14.12 14.98 2.04
C PHE A 554 12.86 15.10 2.93
N TRP A 555 12.70 14.21 3.91
CA TRP A 555 11.61 14.25 4.91
C TRP A 555 12.11 14.69 6.29
N LEU A 556 13.37 14.40 6.61
CA LEU A 556 13.94 14.61 7.95
C LEU A 556 14.20 16.09 8.25
N ARG A 557 14.63 16.90 7.26
CA ARG A 557 14.75 18.36 7.42
C ARG A 557 13.39 19.03 7.69
N PRO A 558 12.33 18.86 6.87
CA PRO A 558 11.05 19.51 7.14
C PRO A 558 10.41 18.98 8.44
N TYR A 559 10.54 17.68 8.76
CA TYR A 559 10.08 17.12 10.04
C TYR A 559 10.79 17.75 11.25
N GLY A 560 12.13 17.89 11.21
CA GLY A 560 12.88 18.47 12.31
C GLY A 560 12.54 19.95 12.55
N LEU A 561 12.35 20.73 11.49
CA LEU A 561 11.89 22.12 11.58
C LEU A 561 10.45 22.20 12.10
N PHE A 562 9.55 21.37 11.59
CA PHE A 562 8.15 21.27 12.03
C PHE A 562 8.05 20.96 13.53
N CYS A 563 8.75 19.93 14.01
CA CYS A 563 8.78 19.56 15.43
C CYS A 563 9.43 20.63 16.33
N TRP A 564 10.38 21.40 15.80
CA TRP A 564 10.92 22.56 16.52
C TRP A 564 9.90 23.70 16.65
N LEU A 565 9.17 24.02 15.57
CA LEU A 565 8.13 25.04 15.57
C LEU A 565 6.95 24.65 16.47
N ARG A 566 6.45 23.41 16.36
CA ARG A 566 5.43 22.85 17.27
C ARG A 566 5.82 23.02 18.74
N ASP A 567 7.04 22.62 19.10
CA ASP A 567 7.50 22.70 20.49
C ASP A 567 7.74 24.14 20.97
N PHE A 568 8.00 25.10 20.06
CA PHE A 568 8.18 26.51 20.38
C PHE A 568 6.85 27.24 20.58
N PHE A 569 5.85 26.96 19.75
CA PHE A 569 4.52 27.60 19.80
C PHE A 569 3.49 26.85 20.66
N GLY A 570 3.72 25.56 20.94
CA GLY A 570 2.82 24.68 21.70
C GLY A 570 1.77 23.93 20.87
N SER A 571 1.73 24.18 19.55
CA SER A 571 0.68 23.76 18.62
C SER A 571 1.27 23.37 17.27
N ALA A 572 0.78 22.29 16.66
CA ALA A 572 1.16 21.87 15.30
C ALA A 572 0.63 22.80 14.19
N ASN A 573 -0.44 23.56 14.48
CA ASN A 573 -1.12 24.42 13.51
C ASN A 573 -0.18 25.51 12.93
N PRO A 574 0.16 25.47 11.63
CA PRO A 574 1.12 26.41 11.04
C PRO A 574 0.65 27.88 11.01
N ASP A 575 -0.65 28.15 11.10
CA ASP A 575 -1.18 29.52 11.18
C ASP A 575 -0.77 30.24 12.49
N GLU A 576 -0.57 29.49 13.58
CA GLU A 576 -0.16 30.02 14.88
C GLU A 576 1.33 30.43 14.89
N TRP A 577 2.13 29.90 13.96
CA TRP A 577 3.56 30.21 13.82
C TRP A 577 3.84 31.50 13.03
N GLY A 578 2.79 32.12 12.47
CA GLY A 578 2.88 33.34 11.67
C GLY A 578 3.87 33.21 10.51
N LYS A 579 4.82 34.16 10.42
CA LYS A 579 5.79 34.21 9.29
C LYS A 579 6.70 32.97 9.18
N LEU A 580 6.87 32.19 10.25
CA LEU A 580 7.67 30.97 10.20
C LEU A 580 6.91 29.84 9.48
N GLY A 581 5.64 29.63 9.82
CA GLY A 581 4.77 28.64 9.15
C GLY A 581 4.40 29.00 7.71
N THR A 582 4.11 30.26 7.42
CA THR A 582 3.65 30.65 6.07
C THR A 582 4.75 30.60 5.00
N GLY A 583 4.41 30.08 3.82
CA GLY A 583 5.26 30.18 2.62
C GLY A 583 6.54 29.34 2.70
N ILE A 584 6.48 28.13 3.25
CA ILE A 584 7.60 27.19 3.22
C ILE A 584 7.86 26.69 1.80
N ASN A 585 9.13 26.58 1.43
CA ASN A 585 9.63 26.02 0.17
C ASN A 585 11.04 25.44 0.40
N LYS A 586 11.67 24.84 -0.61
CA LYS A 586 13.01 24.23 -0.44
C LYS A 586 14.08 25.25 0.01
N GLU A 587 14.06 26.46 -0.52
CA GLU A 587 15.04 27.52 -0.20
C GLU A 587 14.92 27.99 1.26
N LYS A 588 13.70 28.33 1.70
CA LYS A 588 13.39 28.72 3.09
C LYS A 588 13.64 27.57 4.07
N LEU A 589 13.36 26.32 3.66
CA LEU A 589 13.66 25.15 4.48
C LEU A 589 15.16 25.02 4.72
N MET A 590 15.99 25.11 3.68
CA MET A 590 17.45 25.00 3.83
C MET A 590 18.01 26.13 4.68
N SER A 591 17.65 27.40 4.43
CA SER A 591 18.13 28.52 5.27
C SER A 591 17.68 28.47 6.74
N MET A 592 16.65 27.67 7.05
CA MET A 592 16.20 27.37 8.42
C MET A 592 16.72 26.02 8.98
N THR A 593 17.42 25.20 8.21
CA THR A 593 17.94 23.87 8.63
C THR A 593 19.43 23.63 8.37
N ASP A 594 20.13 24.53 7.68
CA ASP A 594 21.59 24.47 7.51
C ASP A 594 22.36 24.82 8.80
N GLU A 595 23.64 24.45 8.87
CA GLU A 595 24.42 24.47 10.13
C GLU A 595 24.61 25.86 10.75
N ASP A 596 24.68 26.90 9.91
CA ASP A 596 24.77 28.30 10.33
C ASP A 596 23.44 28.87 10.90
N SER A 597 22.34 28.12 10.81
CA SER A 597 21.01 28.58 11.20
C SER A 597 20.84 28.59 12.73
N GLU A 598 20.22 29.64 13.28
CA GLU A 598 19.95 29.74 14.73
C GLU A 598 19.06 28.59 15.25
N PHE A 599 18.28 27.96 14.37
CA PHE A 599 17.42 26.82 14.68
C PHE A 599 18.17 25.47 14.66
N TYR A 600 19.33 25.36 14.02
CA TYR A 600 20.02 24.09 13.73
C TYR A 600 20.19 23.21 14.98
N LYS A 601 20.65 23.80 16.08
CA LYS A 601 20.87 23.11 17.37
C LYS A 601 19.59 22.65 18.07
N GLY A 602 18.45 23.27 17.76
CA GLY A 602 17.13 22.84 18.23
C GLY A 602 16.50 21.76 17.35
N ILE A 603 16.78 21.81 16.05
CA ILE A 603 16.24 20.91 15.03
C ILE A 603 16.96 19.55 15.02
N SER A 604 18.29 19.55 15.06
CA SER A 604 19.17 18.36 15.09
C SER A 604 18.85 17.38 16.24
N PHE A 605 18.25 17.85 17.33
CA PHE A 605 17.70 16.98 18.37
C PHE A 605 16.70 15.95 17.81
N TYR A 606 15.78 16.38 16.93
CA TYR A 606 14.78 15.50 16.34
C TYR A 606 15.41 14.52 15.34
N TRP A 607 16.46 14.93 14.63
CA TRP A 607 17.20 14.06 13.72
C TRP A 607 17.93 12.93 14.47
N PHE A 608 18.60 13.26 15.57
CA PHE A 608 19.18 12.29 16.49
C PHE A 608 18.12 11.31 17.04
N VAL A 609 16.95 11.81 17.46
CA VAL A 609 15.85 10.97 17.96
C VAL A 609 15.31 10.03 16.87
N GLN A 610 15.16 10.50 15.63
CA GLN A 610 14.71 9.67 14.51
C GLN A 610 15.75 8.61 14.09
N PHE A 611 17.05 8.93 14.15
CA PHE A 611 18.11 7.93 13.95
C PHE A 611 18.05 6.80 15.00
N LEU A 612 17.87 7.14 16.29
CA LEU A 612 17.69 6.13 17.33
C LEU A 612 16.43 5.27 17.09
N CYS A 613 15.35 5.86 16.55
CA CYS A 613 14.13 5.12 16.21
C CYS A 613 14.36 4.17 15.02
N HIS A 614 15.08 4.64 13.99
CA HIS A 614 15.47 3.85 12.84
C HIS A 614 16.22 2.59 13.28
N GLU A 615 17.27 2.76 14.09
CA GLU A 615 18.10 1.65 14.57
C GLU A 615 17.27 0.60 15.34
N GLN A 616 16.48 1.00 16.34
CA GLN A 616 15.74 0.02 17.16
C GLN A 616 14.63 -0.70 16.38
N LEU A 617 13.95 -0.04 15.44
CA LEU A 617 12.93 -0.71 14.61
C LEU A 617 13.56 -1.57 13.50
N LEU A 618 14.67 -1.12 12.90
CA LEU A 618 15.40 -1.86 11.88
C LEU A 618 16.04 -3.13 12.47
N ASP A 619 16.62 -3.06 13.67
CA ASP A 619 17.11 -4.19 14.45
C ASP A 619 15.99 -5.19 14.80
N ALA A 620 14.84 -4.70 15.29
CA ALA A 620 13.67 -5.53 15.53
C ALA A 620 13.16 -6.24 14.25
N SER A 621 13.19 -5.55 13.10
CA SER A 621 12.78 -6.12 11.82
C SER A 621 13.77 -7.16 11.27
N LYS A 622 15.08 -6.83 11.28
CA LYS A 622 16.18 -7.77 10.98
C LYS A 622 16.09 -9.03 11.85
N TYR A 623 15.72 -8.89 13.12
CA TYR A 623 15.50 -10.01 14.03
C TYR A 623 14.26 -10.84 13.65
N ALA A 624 13.12 -10.23 13.36
CA ALA A 624 11.92 -10.91 12.89
C ALA A 624 12.18 -11.73 11.61
N ALA A 625 12.83 -11.11 10.62
CA ALA A 625 13.24 -11.75 9.37
C ALA A 625 14.16 -12.97 9.60
N THR A 626 15.16 -12.82 10.47
CA THR A 626 16.12 -13.88 10.81
C THR A 626 15.49 -15.07 11.52
N ASN A 627 14.31 -14.87 12.12
CA ASN A 627 13.55 -15.90 12.82
C ASN A 627 12.38 -16.49 12.02
N GLY A 628 12.22 -16.08 10.75
CA GLY A 628 11.13 -16.55 9.88
C GLY A 628 9.74 -16.01 10.28
N VAL A 629 9.69 -14.79 10.84
CA VAL A 629 8.47 -14.11 11.26
C VAL A 629 8.31 -12.81 10.46
N VAL A 630 7.25 -12.72 9.66
CA VAL A 630 6.93 -11.56 8.82
C VAL A 630 6.48 -10.40 9.71
N LEU A 631 7.30 -9.36 9.82
CA LEU A 631 6.87 -8.10 10.43
C LEU A 631 6.03 -7.30 9.41
N LYS A 632 4.76 -7.07 9.76
CA LYS A 632 3.73 -6.43 8.94
C LYS A 632 3.28 -5.11 9.57
N GLY A 633 3.43 -4.02 8.83
CA GLY A 633 2.98 -2.69 9.26
C GLY A 633 1.50 -2.43 8.93
N ASP A 634 1.04 -1.25 9.32
CA ASP A 634 -0.27 -0.69 8.99
C ASP A 634 -0.06 0.75 8.46
N LEU A 635 -0.83 1.13 7.46
CA LEU A 635 -0.58 2.31 6.63
C LEU A 635 -1.86 3.17 6.57
N PRO A 636 -1.99 4.20 7.45
CA PRO A 636 -3.16 5.06 7.51
C PRO A 636 -3.56 5.65 6.16
N ILE A 637 -4.87 5.67 5.86
CA ILE A 637 -5.42 6.28 4.64
C ILE A 637 -5.37 7.82 4.65
N GLY A 638 -5.10 8.42 5.81
CA GLY A 638 -5.00 9.85 6.01
C GLY A 638 -3.63 10.29 6.53
N ILE A 639 -3.58 11.59 6.81
CA ILE A 639 -2.56 12.29 7.58
C ILE A 639 -3.29 13.30 8.46
N ASP A 640 -2.66 13.74 9.55
CA ASP A 640 -3.22 14.85 10.33
C ASP A 640 -3.35 16.11 9.46
N HIS A 641 -4.39 16.91 9.69
CA HIS A 641 -4.60 18.18 8.97
C HIS A 641 -3.44 19.14 9.18
N ASP A 642 -2.86 19.17 10.38
CA ASP A 642 -1.76 20.06 10.75
C ASP A 642 -0.40 19.32 10.67
N SER A 643 -0.31 18.23 9.92
CA SER A 643 0.92 17.42 9.73
C SER A 643 2.04 18.15 8.96
N VAL A 644 3.27 17.66 9.07
CA VAL A 644 4.41 18.14 8.25
C VAL A 644 4.16 17.93 6.76
N ASP A 645 3.50 16.83 6.40
CA ASP A 645 3.16 16.49 5.03
C ASP A 645 2.15 17.49 4.46
N ALA A 646 1.10 17.83 5.22
CA ALA A 646 0.13 18.86 4.84
C ALA A 646 0.75 20.28 4.82
N TRP A 647 1.65 20.60 5.75
CA TRP A 647 2.32 21.90 5.83
C TRP A 647 3.34 22.14 4.70
N TYR A 648 4.16 21.13 4.38
CA TYR A 648 5.24 21.25 3.39
C TYR A 648 4.77 20.93 1.96
N HIS A 649 3.71 20.12 1.80
CA HIS A 649 3.12 19.75 0.51
C HIS A 649 1.61 20.04 0.39
N PRO A 650 1.09 21.21 0.79
CA PRO A 650 -0.36 21.49 0.87
C PRO A 650 -1.09 21.35 -0.47
N HIS A 651 -0.37 21.50 -1.59
CA HIS A 651 -0.90 21.34 -2.94
C HIS A 651 -1.32 19.90 -3.28
N LEU A 652 -0.85 18.89 -2.53
CA LEU A 652 -1.24 17.48 -2.67
C LEU A 652 -2.56 17.15 -1.94
N PHE A 653 -3.19 18.13 -1.27
CA PHE A 653 -4.36 17.93 -0.41
C PHE A 653 -5.42 19.02 -0.63
N HIS A 654 -6.68 18.70 -0.38
CA HIS A 654 -7.77 19.67 -0.34
C HIS A 654 -8.02 20.10 1.11
N MET A 655 -7.24 21.07 1.60
CA MET A 655 -7.33 21.57 2.98
C MET A 655 -8.69 22.22 3.32
N ASN A 656 -9.56 22.44 2.34
CA ASN A 656 -10.95 22.88 2.52
C ASN A 656 -11.97 21.74 2.59
N LYS A 657 -11.52 20.48 2.62
CA LYS A 657 -12.33 19.26 2.67
C LYS A 657 -11.88 18.36 3.82
N LYS A 658 -12.77 17.47 4.26
CA LYS A 658 -12.50 16.49 5.32
C LYS A 658 -12.88 15.08 4.86
N THR A 659 -12.16 14.10 5.37
CA THR A 659 -12.35 12.67 5.14
C THR A 659 -13.13 12.04 6.29
N GLY A 660 -13.97 11.05 5.99
CA GLY A 660 -14.77 10.36 7.00
C GLY A 660 -15.47 9.13 6.44
N ALA A 661 -16.65 8.82 6.98
CA ALA A 661 -17.51 7.74 6.50
C ALA A 661 -19.00 8.16 6.43
N PRO A 662 -19.79 7.57 5.52
CA PRO A 662 -21.25 7.63 5.61
C PRO A 662 -21.77 6.96 6.89
N PRO A 663 -23.06 7.10 7.24
CA PRO A 663 -23.68 6.34 8.32
C PRO A 663 -23.52 4.83 8.18
N ASP A 664 -23.31 4.18 9.32
CA ASP A 664 -23.15 2.73 9.48
C ASP A 664 -23.84 2.28 10.79
N ASP A 665 -23.73 0.99 11.14
CA ASP A 665 -24.31 0.42 12.37
C ASP A 665 -23.62 0.92 13.67
N TYR A 666 -22.54 1.69 13.57
CA TYR A 666 -21.77 2.25 14.69
C TYR A 666 -22.02 3.75 14.89
N SER A 667 -22.35 4.50 13.82
CA SER A 667 -22.69 5.92 13.84
C SER A 667 -23.82 6.28 12.87
N GLU A 668 -25.00 6.59 13.41
CA GLU A 668 -26.15 7.09 12.64
C GLU A 668 -25.89 8.41 11.88
N MET A 669 -24.89 9.19 12.34
CA MET A 669 -24.49 10.48 11.75
C MET A 669 -23.34 10.33 10.74
N GLY A 670 -22.85 9.10 10.51
CA GLY A 670 -21.57 8.87 9.84
C GLY A 670 -20.39 9.30 10.71
N GLN A 671 -19.18 9.23 10.15
CA GLN A 671 -17.94 9.50 10.86
C GLN A 671 -17.18 10.66 10.20
N ASN A 672 -16.39 11.38 10.98
CA ASN A 672 -15.52 12.44 10.50
C ASN A 672 -14.14 12.26 11.13
N TRP A 673 -13.15 11.92 10.31
CA TRP A 673 -11.80 11.60 10.74
C TRP A 673 -10.87 12.82 10.70
N GLY A 674 -11.35 13.99 10.27
CA GLY A 674 -10.59 15.25 10.26
C GLY A 674 -9.59 15.40 9.10
N PHE A 675 -8.99 14.30 8.64
CA PHE A 675 -7.95 14.30 7.59
C PHE A 675 -8.40 14.99 6.28
N PRO A 676 -7.54 15.77 5.60
CA PRO A 676 -7.87 16.39 4.31
C PRO A 676 -8.00 15.33 3.19
N THR A 677 -8.76 15.60 2.12
CA THR A 677 -8.87 14.66 0.98
C THR A 677 -7.72 14.85 -0.02
N TYR A 678 -7.19 13.78 -0.58
CA TYR A 678 -6.07 13.84 -1.53
C TYR A 678 -6.40 14.58 -2.84
N ASN A 679 -5.46 15.39 -3.33
CA ASN A 679 -5.43 15.95 -4.68
C ASN A 679 -4.74 14.95 -5.62
N TRP A 680 -5.48 13.87 -5.96
CA TRP A 680 -4.99 12.80 -6.83
C TRP A 680 -4.51 13.33 -8.18
N GLU A 681 -5.14 14.39 -8.69
CA GLU A 681 -4.79 15.06 -9.95
C GLU A 681 -3.45 15.82 -9.85
N ALA A 682 -3.04 16.29 -8.67
CA ALA A 682 -1.69 16.79 -8.43
C ALA A 682 -0.68 15.66 -8.27
N MET A 683 -0.98 14.66 -7.44
CA MET A 683 -0.12 13.49 -7.24
C MET A 683 0.13 12.71 -8.55
N GLN A 684 -0.82 12.65 -9.48
CA GLN A 684 -0.60 11.98 -10.77
C GLN A 684 0.49 12.68 -11.61
N ARG A 685 0.63 14.01 -11.52
CA ARG A 685 1.54 14.80 -12.37
C ARG A 685 3.02 14.57 -12.06
N ASP A 686 3.35 14.24 -10.81
CA ASP A 686 4.72 13.89 -10.41
C ASP A 686 4.98 12.36 -10.41
N GLY A 687 3.99 11.56 -10.83
CA GLY A 687 4.08 10.11 -10.84
C GLY A 687 3.83 9.45 -9.48
N PHE A 688 3.09 10.13 -8.59
CA PHE A 688 2.74 9.75 -7.22
C PHE A 688 3.93 9.75 -6.26
N SER A 689 4.82 10.74 -6.39
CA SER A 689 6.13 10.79 -5.71
C SER A 689 6.05 10.60 -4.20
N TRP A 690 5.15 11.34 -3.53
CA TRP A 690 4.91 11.29 -2.09
C TRP A 690 4.43 9.93 -1.58
N TRP A 691 3.57 9.26 -2.35
CA TRP A 691 3.10 7.91 -2.01
C TRP A 691 4.18 6.85 -2.29
N ARG A 692 4.97 7.02 -3.37
CA ARG A 692 6.11 6.15 -3.69
C ARG A 692 7.19 6.27 -2.61
N SER A 693 7.53 7.48 -2.15
CA SER A 693 8.52 7.69 -1.08
C SER A 693 8.04 7.12 0.25
N ARG A 694 6.77 7.34 0.64
CA ARG A 694 6.15 6.75 1.84
C ARG A 694 6.32 5.23 1.89
N LEU A 695 5.95 4.54 0.81
CA LEU A 695 6.04 3.07 0.71
C LEU A 695 7.48 2.56 0.61
N ASN A 696 8.35 3.28 -0.12
CA ASN A 696 9.76 2.92 -0.22
C ASN A 696 10.47 3.04 1.13
N TRP A 697 10.28 4.16 1.84
CA TRP A 697 10.83 4.39 3.17
C TRP A 697 10.35 3.36 4.20
N MET A 698 9.04 3.04 4.18
CA MET A 698 8.43 2.01 5.04
C MET A 698 9.03 0.60 4.82
N SER A 699 9.46 0.29 3.60
CA SER A 699 10.00 -1.04 3.25
C SER A 699 11.33 -1.40 3.91
N GLN A 700 12.01 -0.43 4.54
CA GLN A 700 13.18 -0.68 5.38
C GLN A 700 12.83 -1.44 6.68
N TYR A 701 11.61 -1.25 7.18
CA TYR A 701 11.16 -1.77 8.48
C TYR A 701 10.17 -2.94 8.35
N PHE A 702 9.49 -3.06 7.22
CA PHE A 702 8.37 -3.98 7.05
C PHE A 702 8.50 -4.85 5.80
N HIS A 703 8.02 -6.08 5.92
CA HIS A 703 7.98 -7.08 4.84
C HIS A 703 6.59 -7.15 4.18
N ALA A 704 5.59 -6.60 4.87
CA ALA A 704 4.20 -6.53 4.45
C ALA A 704 3.53 -5.29 5.06
N TYR A 705 2.41 -4.85 4.49
CA TYR A 705 1.57 -3.81 5.08
C TYR A 705 0.07 -4.10 4.95
N ARG A 706 -0.73 -3.60 5.90
CA ARG A 706 -2.15 -3.29 5.67
C ARG A 706 -2.21 -1.91 5.03
N ILE A 707 -2.96 -1.76 3.95
CA ILE A 707 -3.52 -0.49 3.51
C ILE A 707 -4.82 -0.32 4.32
N ASP A 708 -4.83 0.67 5.20
CA ASP A 708 -6.03 1.14 5.87
C ASP A 708 -7.03 1.69 4.84
N HIS A 709 -8.31 1.35 4.95
CA HIS A 709 -9.39 1.79 4.07
C HIS A 709 -9.01 1.82 2.57
N ILE A 710 -8.68 0.66 1.98
CA ILE A 710 -8.19 0.60 0.58
C ILE A 710 -9.21 1.16 -0.43
N LEU A 711 -10.49 1.22 -0.02
CA LEU A 711 -11.54 1.90 -0.76
C LEU A 711 -11.15 3.33 -1.14
N GLY A 712 -10.36 4.07 -0.34
CA GLY A 712 -9.92 5.44 -0.61
C GLY A 712 -9.19 5.63 -1.95
N PHE A 713 -8.60 4.57 -2.51
CA PHE A 713 -8.00 4.60 -3.85
C PHE A 713 -9.05 4.55 -4.97
N PHE A 714 -10.16 3.83 -4.75
CA PHE A 714 -11.33 3.82 -5.63
C PHE A 714 -12.14 5.13 -5.46
N ARG A 715 -12.49 5.44 -4.22
CA ARG A 715 -13.35 6.56 -3.78
C ARG A 715 -13.12 6.86 -2.29
N ILE A 716 -13.15 8.13 -1.91
CA ILE A 716 -13.17 8.54 -0.49
C ILE A 716 -14.48 9.25 -0.16
N TRP A 717 -14.96 9.16 1.08
CA TRP A 717 -16.09 9.95 1.55
C TRP A 717 -15.62 11.36 1.93
N GLU A 718 -15.84 12.30 1.02
CA GLU A 718 -15.49 13.72 1.14
C GLU A 718 -16.64 14.51 1.77
N MET A 719 -16.33 15.28 2.80
CA MET A 719 -17.24 16.24 3.44
C MET A 719 -16.71 17.68 3.26
N PRO A 720 -17.59 18.70 3.23
CA PRO A 720 -17.14 20.09 3.31
C PRO A 720 -16.55 20.40 4.69
N SER A 721 -15.57 21.31 4.78
CA SER A 721 -14.96 21.71 6.05
C SER A 721 -15.96 22.27 7.08
N SER A 722 -17.10 22.77 6.61
CA SER A 722 -18.23 23.28 7.39
C SER A 722 -19.09 22.19 8.05
N ALA A 723 -18.87 20.91 7.71
CA ALA A 723 -19.47 19.76 8.37
C ALA A 723 -18.59 19.24 9.53
N THR A 724 -19.28 18.52 10.41
CA THR A 724 -18.76 17.90 11.64
C THR A 724 -19.15 16.42 11.71
N GLY A 725 -20.30 16.02 11.15
CA GLY A 725 -20.70 14.63 10.90
C GLY A 725 -20.65 14.25 9.41
N GLY A 726 -20.82 12.95 9.13
CA GLY A 726 -20.72 12.37 7.79
C GLY A 726 -21.90 12.62 6.85
N LEU A 727 -23.04 13.10 7.37
CA LEU A 727 -24.32 13.21 6.63
C LEU A 727 -24.32 14.13 5.40
N LEU A 728 -23.47 15.17 5.37
CA LEU A 728 -23.30 16.07 4.22
C LEU A 728 -22.13 15.67 3.31
N GLY A 729 -21.62 14.45 3.43
CA GLY A 729 -20.56 13.93 2.58
C GLY A 729 -21.04 13.34 1.26
N ARG A 730 -20.08 13.03 0.39
CA ARG A 730 -20.26 12.40 -0.93
C ARG A 730 -19.06 11.51 -1.24
N PHE A 731 -19.19 10.56 -2.17
CA PHE A 731 -18.02 9.84 -2.69
C PHE A 731 -17.26 10.70 -3.72
N ARG A 732 -15.94 10.80 -3.59
CA ARG A 732 -15.04 11.44 -4.58
C ARG A 732 -13.91 10.49 -4.97
N PRO A 733 -13.59 10.32 -6.27
CA PRO A 733 -14.36 10.80 -7.42
C PRO A 733 -15.73 10.10 -7.52
N SER A 734 -16.69 10.72 -8.20
CA SER A 734 -17.94 10.06 -8.61
C SER A 734 -18.62 10.83 -9.75
N LEU A 735 -19.34 10.10 -10.61
CA LEU A 735 -20.23 10.66 -11.61
C LEU A 735 -21.46 11.25 -10.91
N PRO A 736 -21.75 12.56 -11.02
CA PRO A 736 -22.88 13.19 -10.35
C PRO A 736 -24.22 12.76 -10.95
N ILE A 737 -25.31 13.20 -10.32
CA ILE A 737 -26.61 13.38 -10.97
C ILE A 737 -26.55 14.73 -11.69
N HIS A 738 -26.71 14.76 -13.01
CA HIS A 738 -26.75 16.00 -13.77
C HIS A 738 -28.12 16.68 -13.71
N ARG A 739 -28.15 18.01 -13.82
CA ARG A 739 -29.41 18.81 -13.87
C ARG A 739 -30.38 18.32 -14.94
N ASP A 740 -29.86 17.89 -16.08
CA ASP A 740 -30.67 17.31 -17.16
C ASP A 740 -31.43 16.06 -16.72
N GLU A 741 -30.86 15.22 -15.85
CA GLU A 741 -31.57 14.06 -15.26
C GLU A 741 -32.71 14.53 -14.35
N LEU A 742 -32.47 15.53 -13.50
CA LEU A 742 -33.48 16.11 -12.62
C LEU A 742 -34.60 16.79 -13.41
N ARG A 743 -34.28 17.52 -14.48
CA ARG A 743 -35.26 18.12 -15.40
C ARG A 743 -36.10 17.05 -16.09
N ASN A 744 -35.46 16.01 -16.62
CA ASN A 744 -36.15 14.90 -17.29
C ASN A 744 -37.04 14.09 -16.32
N ALA A 745 -36.70 14.05 -15.02
CA ALA A 745 -37.54 13.47 -13.97
C ALA A 745 -38.69 14.39 -13.49
N GLY A 746 -38.74 15.65 -13.96
CA GLY A 746 -39.74 16.66 -13.59
C GLY A 746 -39.42 17.46 -12.32
N MET A 747 -38.17 17.46 -11.85
CA MET A 747 -37.74 18.06 -10.58
C MET A 747 -37.08 19.43 -10.70
N GLU A 748 -36.97 20.01 -11.91
CA GLU A 748 -36.28 21.29 -12.16
C GLU A 748 -36.70 22.42 -11.18
N HIS A 749 -38.00 22.60 -10.96
CA HIS A 749 -38.54 23.62 -10.05
C HIS A 749 -38.47 23.24 -8.56
N GLN A 750 -37.94 22.06 -8.23
CA GLN A 750 -37.80 21.56 -6.86
C GLN A 750 -36.33 21.53 -6.39
N ILE A 751 -35.35 21.77 -7.26
CA ILE A 751 -33.91 21.67 -6.94
C ILE A 751 -33.56 22.44 -5.66
N ASP A 752 -34.00 23.70 -5.53
CA ASP A 752 -33.70 24.52 -4.36
C ASP A 752 -34.38 24.00 -3.07
N ARG A 753 -35.56 23.37 -3.18
CA ARG A 753 -36.23 22.69 -2.06
C ARG A 753 -35.58 21.36 -1.71
N LEU A 754 -34.98 20.65 -2.67
CA LEU A 754 -34.26 19.40 -2.43
C LEU A 754 -32.87 19.64 -1.83
N CYS A 755 -32.24 20.77 -2.13
CA CYS A 755 -30.87 21.11 -1.69
C CYS A 755 -30.75 21.98 -0.43
N ASN A 756 -31.80 22.67 -0.01
CA ASN A 756 -31.76 23.51 1.21
C ASN A 756 -32.44 22.81 2.41
N PRO A 757 -32.00 23.09 3.66
CA PRO A 757 -32.58 22.46 4.85
C PRO A 757 -34.06 22.78 5.02
N HIS A 758 -34.92 21.76 4.95
CA HIS A 758 -36.37 21.94 5.02
C HIS A 758 -36.86 21.92 6.47
N VAL A 759 -36.89 23.07 7.12
CA VAL A 759 -37.31 23.19 8.53
C VAL A 759 -38.75 23.70 8.61
N LYS A 760 -39.62 22.90 9.25
CA LYS A 760 -41.03 23.22 9.52
C LYS A 760 -41.30 23.33 11.02
N LYS A 761 -42.29 24.14 11.39
CA LYS A 761 -42.78 24.31 12.77
C LYS A 761 -42.97 23.00 13.54
N HIS A 762 -43.64 21.99 12.97
CA HIS A 762 -43.86 20.71 13.67
C HIS A 762 -42.55 19.96 14.01
N LEU A 763 -41.47 20.20 13.26
CA LEU A 763 -40.14 19.64 13.57
C LEU A 763 -39.50 20.41 14.73
N MET A 764 -39.65 21.74 14.76
CA MET A 764 -39.19 22.58 15.87
C MET A 764 -39.92 22.20 17.17
N GLU A 765 -41.24 22.06 17.12
CA GLU A 765 -42.08 21.60 18.24
C GLU A 765 -41.69 20.19 18.70
N ARG A 766 -41.43 19.26 17.76
CA ARG A 766 -40.99 17.89 18.07
C ARG A 766 -39.60 17.83 18.73
N PHE A 767 -38.63 18.57 18.23
CA PHE A 767 -37.24 18.48 18.70
C PHE A 767 -36.94 19.36 19.91
N PHE A 768 -37.60 20.51 20.05
CA PHE A 768 -37.30 21.48 21.11
C PHE A 768 -38.43 21.63 22.14
N GLY A 769 -39.59 20.98 21.95
CA GLY A 769 -40.71 21.02 22.90
C GLY A 769 -41.16 22.45 23.18
N HIS A 770 -41.36 22.80 24.46
CA HIS A 770 -41.80 24.13 24.87
C HIS A 770 -40.81 25.26 24.55
N ASP A 771 -39.53 24.97 24.34
CA ASP A 771 -38.50 25.97 24.00
C ASP A 771 -38.43 26.30 22.49
N TRP A 772 -39.21 25.63 21.64
CA TRP A 772 -39.04 25.72 20.18
C TRP A 772 -39.05 27.15 19.63
N MET A 773 -39.93 28.02 20.14
CA MET A 773 -40.08 29.40 19.67
C MET A 773 -38.85 30.27 20.00
N ARG A 774 -38.15 29.92 21.09
CA ARG A 774 -36.93 30.56 21.56
C ARG A 774 -35.71 30.09 20.78
N VAL A 775 -35.64 28.79 20.46
CA VAL A 775 -34.64 28.23 19.53
C VAL A 775 -34.82 28.81 18.14
N LYS A 776 -36.06 28.92 17.64
CA LYS A 776 -36.43 29.66 16.42
C LYS A 776 -35.88 31.08 16.48
N ASN A 777 -36.25 31.86 17.49
CA ASN A 777 -35.79 33.25 17.62
C ASN A 777 -34.26 33.41 17.74
N ARG A 778 -33.52 32.41 18.22
CA ARG A 778 -32.05 32.40 18.24
C ARG A 778 -31.47 32.09 16.85
N PHE A 779 -31.76 30.92 16.29
CA PHE A 779 -31.04 30.36 15.13
C PHE A 779 -31.71 30.59 13.76
N PHE A 780 -33.00 30.96 13.71
CA PHE A 780 -33.81 30.91 12.49
C PHE A 780 -34.54 32.21 12.14
N ASP A 781 -34.74 32.44 10.84
CA ASP A 781 -35.64 33.43 10.28
C ASP A 781 -36.87 32.74 9.63
N ASP A 782 -37.96 33.49 9.45
CA ASP A 782 -39.16 33.00 8.77
C ASP A 782 -38.95 32.87 7.25
N ASP A 783 -39.50 31.82 6.66
CA ASP A 783 -39.33 31.47 5.24
C ASP A 783 -40.65 31.02 4.59
N GLY A 784 -41.77 31.62 5.02
CA GLY A 784 -43.11 31.32 4.52
C GLY A 784 -43.91 30.36 5.40
N TYR A 785 -44.79 29.58 4.76
CA TYR A 785 -45.86 28.74 5.32
C TYR A 785 -45.45 27.78 6.46
N GLU A 786 -45.30 28.32 7.67
CA GLU A 786 -44.76 27.64 8.86
C GLU A 786 -43.38 26.97 8.61
N THR A 787 -42.61 27.55 7.68
CA THR A 787 -41.25 27.15 7.29
C THR A 787 -40.21 28.16 7.79
N PHE A 788 -39.03 27.66 8.13
CA PHE A 788 -37.93 28.43 8.68
C PHE A 788 -36.61 28.14 7.95
N LYS A 789 -35.72 29.12 7.93
CA LYS A 789 -34.34 29.00 7.41
C LYS A 789 -33.34 29.38 8.50
N PHE A 790 -32.15 28.80 8.48
CA PHE A 790 -31.06 29.21 9.36
C PHE A 790 -30.65 30.66 9.05
N LYS A 791 -30.30 31.42 10.09
CA LYS A 791 -29.79 32.78 9.96
C LYS A 791 -28.42 32.80 9.30
N GLN A 792 -28.12 33.91 8.61
CA GLN A 792 -26.79 34.16 8.06
C GLN A 792 -25.70 34.05 9.13
N GLY A 793 -24.68 33.20 8.89
CA GLY A 793 -23.61 32.91 9.84
C GLY A 793 -23.94 31.78 10.85
N LEU A 794 -25.06 31.08 10.65
CA LEU A 794 -25.45 29.86 11.38
C LEU A 794 -25.89 28.76 10.38
N CYS A 795 -25.29 28.76 9.18
CA CYS A 795 -25.66 27.93 8.04
C CYS A 795 -24.75 26.69 7.89
N SER A 796 -24.09 26.27 8.97
CA SER A 796 -23.24 25.10 9.01
C SER A 796 -23.17 24.46 10.39
N GLU A 797 -22.82 23.18 10.46
CA GLU A 797 -22.65 22.48 11.74
C GLU A 797 -21.53 23.10 12.58
N VAL A 798 -20.41 23.50 11.94
CA VAL A 798 -19.29 24.16 12.62
C VAL A 798 -19.68 25.51 13.23
N GLU A 799 -20.54 26.31 12.58
CA GLU A 799 -21.06 27.55 13.16
C GLU A 799 -22.03 27.27 14.33
N ILE A 800 -22.88 26.25 14.20
CA ILE A 800 -23.84 25.82 15.24
C ILE A 800 -23.11 25.30 16.48
N GLU A 801 -22.05 24.51 16.34
CA GLU A 801 -21.24 24.09 17.48
C GLU A 801 -20.53 25.27 18.13
N LYS A 802 -19.83 26.11 17.35
CA LYS A 802 -19.08 27.26 17.88
C LYS A 802 -19.97 28.26 18.63
N ILE A 803 -21.22 28.47 18.20
CA ILE A 803 -22.14 29.38 18.89
C ILE A 803 -22.74 28.74 20.16
N VAL A 804 -23.07 27.44 20.13
CA VAL A 804 -23.65 26.75 21.31
C VAL A 804 -22.59 26.49 22.38
N GLU A 805 -21.35 26.16 22.01
CA GLU A 805 -20.27 25.95 22.99
C GLU A 805 -19.89 27.27 23.70
N ARG A 806 -19.86 28.39 22.96
CA ARG A 806 -19.51 29.72 23.50
C ARG A 806 -20.57 30.30 24.44
N GLU A 807 -21.85 30.05 24.17
CA GLU A 807 -22.98 30.74 24.83
C GLU A 807 -23.89 29.79 25.62
N GLY A 808 -23.65 28.48 25.56
CA GLY A 808 -24.46 27.43 26.17
C GLY A 808 -25.77 27.13 25.45
N SER A 809 -26.53 26.21 26.05
CA SER A 809 -27.92 25.96 25.68
C SER A 809 -28.81 27.15 26.09
N CYS A 810 -30.03 27.19 25.54
CA CYS A 810 -31.02 28.18 25.93
C CYS A 810 -31.50 27.95 27.39
N VAL A 811 -30.87 28.59 28.39
CA VAL A 811 -31.17 28.59 29.85
C VAL A 811 -32.51 27.92 30.22
N GLY A 812 -32.48 26.68 30.72
CA GLY A 812 -33.66 25.86 31.01
C GLY A 812 -33.89 24.72 29.99
N TYR A 813 -33.40 24.86 28.76
CA TYR A 813 -33.35 23.78 27.78
C TYR A 813 -32.22 22.80 28.09
N LYS A 814 -32.60 21.61 28.59
CA LYS A 814 -31.82 20.36 28.63
C LYS A 814 -30.30 20.52 28.73
N SER A 815 -29.53 20.08 27.72
CA SER A 815 -28.07 20.17 27.65
C SER A 815 -27.63 20.83 26.34
N LYS A 816 -26.34 21.19 26.25
CA LYS A 816 -25.75 21.78 25.03
C LYS A 816 -25.62 20.76 23.90
N GLU A 817 -25.30 19.51 24.25
CA GLU A 817 -25.10 18.39 23.35
C GLU A 817 -26.41 18.02 22.62
N GLU A 818 -27.54 17.93 23.35
CA GLU A 818 -28.83 17.66 22.72
C GLU A 818 -29.32 18.85 21.87
N MET A 819 -28.98 20.09 22.23
CA MET A 819 -29.25 21.26 21.37
C MET A 819 -28.47 21.17 20.06
N ILE A 820 -27.18 20.85 20.12
CA ILE A 820 -26.33 20.66 18.93
C ILE A 820 -26.86 19.51 18.07
N TYR A 821 -27.15 18.35 18.65
CA TYR A 821 -27.69 17.17 17.94
C TYR A 821 -29.02 17.49 17.21
N ASN A 822 -29.97 18.14 17.90
CA ASN A 822 -31.26 18.50 17.29
C ASN A 822 -31.14 19.58 16.20
N LEU A 823 -30.21 20.54 16.35
CA LEU A 823 -29.90 21.52 15.30
C LEU A 823 -29.19 20.87 14.10
N LYS A 824 -28.30 19.90 14.33
CA LYS A 824 -27.70 19.07 13.27
C LYS A 824 -28.76 18.29 12.51
N LEU A 825 -29.71 17.63 13.17
CA LEU A 825 -30.82 16.93 12.50
C LEU A 825 -31.62 17.85 11.56
N LEU A 826 -31.78 19.13 11.92
CA LEU A 826 -32.47 20.11 11.09
C LEU A 826 -31.63 20.61 9.91
N ILE A 827 -30.35 20.91 10.10
CA ILE A 827 -29.50 21.37 8.97
C ILE A 827 -29.20 20.23 7.98
N ASN A 828 -29.18 18.98 8.44
CA ASN A 828 -29.06 17.78 7.62
C ASN A 828 -30.39 17.33 6.96
N ASN A 829 -31.47 18.11 7.08
CA ASN A 829 -32.78 17.79 6.49
C ASN A 829 -32.87 18.18 5.00
N VAL A 830 -31.91 17.67 4.23
CA VAL A 830 -31.75 17.85 2.77
C VAL A 830 -31.90 16.51 2.04
N VAL A 831 -32.23 16.55 0.75
CA VAL A 831 -32.43 15.36 -0.10
C VAL A 831 -31.28 15.19 -1.09
N LEU A 832 -30.82 16.30 -1.67
CA LEU A 832 -29.69 16.37 -2.60
C LEU A 832 -28.64 17.36 -2.08
N LEU A 833 -27.37 17.04 -2.26
CA LEU A 833 -26.25 17.95 -2.08
C LEU A 833 -25.87 18.55 -3.45
N ARG A 834 -25.34 19.78 -3.47
CA ARG A 834 -24.79 20.39 -4.68
C ARG A 834 -23.33 20.02 -4.85
N ASP A 835 -22.85 20.02 -6.10
CA ASP A 835 -21.42 20.09 -6.36
C ASP A 835 -20.85 21.45 -5.96
N ASP A 836 -19.66 21.48 -5.35
CA ASP A 836 -19.01 22.73 -4.95
C ASP A 836 -18.63 23.59 -6.15
N ASP A 837 -18.07 22.95 -7.19
CA ASP A 837 -17.53 23.63 -8.37
C ASP A 837 -18.60 23.91 -9.43
N ARG A 838 -19.66 23.08 -9.50
CA ARG A 838 -20.78 23.20 -10.46
C ARG A 838 -22.17 23.17 -9.78
N PRO A 839 -22.46 24.07 -8.81
CA PRO A 839 -23.66 24.03 -7.96
C PRO A 839 -25.02 24.21 -8.67
N HIS A 840 -24.99 24.51 -9.98
CA HIS A 840 -26.16 24.67 -10.84
C HIS A 840 -26.30 23.57 -11.92
N GLU A 841 -25.40 22.59 -11.95
CA GLU A 841 -25.33 21.55 -12.99
C GLU A 841 -25.19 20.13 -12.45
N ALA A 842 -24.53 19.95 -11.31
CA ALA A 842 -24.20 18.65 -10.73
C ALA A 842 -24.68 18.53 -9.27
N PHE A 843 -25.25 17.37 -8.94
CA PHE A 843 -25.89 17.07 -7.66
C PHE A 843 -25.54 15.65 -7.18
N TYR A 844 -25.67 15.42 -5.87
CA TYR A 844 -25.39 14.14 -5.22
C TYR A 844 -26.55 13.77 -4.28
N PRO A 845 -27.00 12.51 -4.21
CA PRO A 845 -28.04 12.12 -3.26
C PRO A 845 -27.47 12.10 -1.84
N ARG A 846 -28.19 12.72 -0.88
CA ARG A 846 -27.85 12.58 0.55
C ARG A 846 -28.02 11.12 0.95
N ILE A 847 -26.97 10.53 1.55
CA ILE A 847 -26.98 9.14 2.00
C ILE A 847 -28.17 8.87 2.92
N GLU A 848 -28.89 7.77 2.72
CA GLU A 848 -30.15 7.45 3.43
C GLU A 848 -31.22 8.56 3.43
N MET A 849 -31.35 9.37 2.36
CA MET A 849 -32.30 10.49 2.28
C MET A 849 -33.73 10.19 2.77
N TRP A 850 -34.21 8.95 2.69
CA TRP A 850 -35.53 8.54 3.20
C TRP A 850 -35.71 8.63 4.72
N LYS A 851 -34.61 8.70 5.50
CA LYS A 851 -34.66 9.01 6.94
C LYS A 851 -35.03 10.49 7.20
N THR A 852 -34.85 11.37 6.22
CA THR A 852 -35.18 12.81 6.33
C THR A 852 -36.68 13.06 6.20
N THR A 853 -37.23 13.97 6.99
CA THR A 853 -38.61 14.44 6.80
C THR A 853 -38.74 15.29 5.52
N SER A 854 -37.62 15.91 5.10
CA SER A 854 -37.48 16.59 3.81
C SER A 854 -37.83 15.70 2.61
N PHE A 855 -37.50 14.41 2.65
CA PHE A 855 -37.90 13.41 1.65
C PHE A 855 -39.31 12.86 1.90
N GLN A 856 -39.66 12.57 3.16
CA GLN A 856 -40.92 11.90 3.51
C GLN A 856 -42.18 12.71 3.15
N GLU A 857 -42.07 14.05 3.14
CA GLU A 857 -43.16 14.95 2.72
C GLU A 857 -43.31 15.09 1.18
N LEU A 858 -42.42 14.50 0.36
CA LEU A 858 -42.51 14.58 -1.09
C LEU A 858 -43.62 13.65 -1.63
N PRO A 859 -44.32 14.02 -2.72
CA PRO A 859 -45.19 13.11 -3.47
C PRO A 859 -44.53 11.76 -3.82
N GLY A 860 -45.31 10.68 -3.77
CA GLY A 860 -44.79 9.32 -3.91
C GLY A 860 -44.12 9.01 -5.25
N ASP A 861 -44.52 9.66 -6.35
CA ASP A 861 -43.84 9.53 -7.64
C ASP A 861 -42.42 10.13 -7.59
N MET A 862 -42.28 11.29 -6.96
CA MET A 862 -41.00 11.97 -6.76
C MET A 862 -40.11 11.20 -5.78
N GLN A 863 -40.67 10.63 -4.70
CA GLN A 863 -39.95 9.69 -3.83
C GLN A 863 -39.39 8.50 -4.63
N ASN A 864 -40.19 7.89 -5.50
CA ASN A 864 -39.75 6.74 -6.32
C ASN A 864 -38.68 7.13 -7.34
N LYS A 865 -38.87 8.24 -8.08
CA LYS A 865 -37.85 8.78 -9.01
C LYS A 865 -36.52 9.06 -8.30
N LEU A 866 -36.56 9.68 -7.12
CA LEU A 866 -35.37 9.93 -6.30
C LEU A 866 -34.73 8.62 -5.85
N ARG A 867 -35.49 7.62 -5.39
CA ARG A 867 -34.95 6.30 -5.00
C ARG A 867 -34.24 5.61 -6.17
N ASN A 868 -34.76 5.73 -7.40
CA ASN A 868 -34.09 5.18 -8.58
C ASN A 868 -32.76 5.90 -8.88
N LEU A 869 -32.70 7.23 -8.75
CA LEU A 869 -31.46 8.00 -8.88
C LEU A 869 -30.45 7.67 -7.78
N TYR A 870 -30.90 7.50 -6.53
CA TYR A 870 -30.08 7.05 -5.40
C TYR A 870 -29.50 5.66 -5.66
N GLN A 871 -30.33 4.71 -6.08
CA GLN A 871 -29.89 3.35 -6.38
C GLN A 871 -28.85 3.35 -7.51
N SER A 872 -29.12 4.06 -8.61
CA SER A 872 -28.16 4.25 -9.70
C SER A 872 -26.82 4.83 -9.19
N TYR A 873 -26.87 5.92 -8.43
CA TYR A 873 -25.67 6.63 -7.97
C TYR A 873 -24.79 5.81 -7.01
N PHE A 874 -25.38 5.05 -6.08
CA PHE A 874 -24.61 4.29 -5.09
C PHE A 874 -24.27 2.86 -5.53
N TYR A 875 -25.02 2.28 -6.47
CA TYR A 875 -24.86 0.89 -6.93
C TYR A 875 -24.97 0.83 -8.47
N GLY A 876 -23.88 0.53 -9.18
CA GLY A 876 -23.87 0.37 -10.64
C GLY A 876 -23.31 1.55 -11.45
N ARG A 877 -23.77 2.80 -11.26
CA ARG A 877 -23.33 3.97 -12.09
C ARG A 877 -21.82 4.16 -12.08
N GLN A 878 -21.18 3.79 -10.97
CA GLN A 878 -19.84 4.21 -10.61
C GLN A 878 -18.79 3.08 -10.70
N ASP A 879 -19.21 1.82 -10.79
CA ASP A 879 -18.32 0.67 -10.55
C ASP A 879 -17.12 0.64 -11.52
N GLN A 880 -17.33 0.90 -12.81
CA GLN A 880 -16.21 1.02 -13.76
C GLN A 880 -15.33 2.24 -13.46
N TYR A 881 -15.94 3.41 -13.22
CA TYR A 881 -15.19 4.65 -12.96
C TYR A 881 -14.33 4.58 -11.69
N TRP A 882 -14.78 3.84 -10.68
CA TRP A 882 -14.02 3.53 -9.48
C TRP A 882 -12.94 2.46 -9.71
N ALA A 883 -13.18 1.48 -10.59
CA ALA A 883 -12.14 0.55 -11.02
C ALA A 883 -11.00 1.30 -11.74
N ASP A 884 -11.34 2.17 -12.69
CA ASP A 884 -10.40 2.99 -13.46
C ASP A 884 -9.60 3.91 -12.52
N ALA A 885 -10.30 4.57 -11.58
CA ALA A 885 -9.68 5.45 -10.58
C ALA A 885 -8.72 4.71 -9.63
N ALA A 886 -8.97 3.43 -9.34
CA ALA A 886 -8.06 2.60 -8.53
C ALA A 886 -6.88 2.06 -9.36
N MET A 887 -7.13 1.58 -10.59
CA MET A 887 -6.10 1.12 -11.52
C MET A 887 -5.12 2.24 -11.92
N LEU A 888 -5.54 3.51 -11.87
CA LEU A 888 -4.66 4.66 -12.07
C LEU A 888 -3.68 4.90 -10.89
N LYS A 889 -4.02 4.47 -9.68
CA LYS A 889 -3.31 4.86 -8.43
C LYS A 889 -2.60 3.71 -7.74
N LEU A 890 -3.16 2.50 -7.78
CA LEU A 890 -2.61 1.35 -7.05
C LEU A 890 -1.31 0.83 -7.69
N PRO A 891 -1.19 0.54 -9.00
CA PRO A 891 0.06 0.03 -9.59
C PRO A 891 1.31 0.88 -9.30
N PRO A 892 1.30 2.24 -9.42
CA PRO A 892 2.44 3.10 -9.06
C PRO A 892 2.94 2.93 -7.62
N LEU A 893 2.05 2.55 -6.72
CA LEU A 893 2.32 2.35 -5.29
C LEU A 893 2.76 0.91 -5.02
N LEU A 894 2.14 -0.07 -5.67
CA LEU A 894 2.57 -1.47 -5.63
C LEU A 894 4.01 -1.61 -6.16
N ASP A 895 4.38 -0.87 -7.20
CA ASP A 895 5.73 -0.85 -7.77
C ASP A 895 6.80 -0.25 -6.83
N ALA A 896 6.42 0.55 -5.81
CA ALA A 896 7.36 1.32 -4.99
C ALA A 896 8.19 0.50 -3.97
N SER A 897 7.80 -0.74 -3.69
CA SER A 897 8.53 -1.65 -2.79
C SER A 897 8.20 -3.12 -3.03
N ARG A 898 9.09 -4.05 -2.66
CA ARG A 898 8.81 -5.50 -2.69
C ARG A 898 7.88 -6.01 -1.58
N MET A 899 7.34 -5.14 -0.71
CA MET A 899 6.45 -5.56 0.38
C MET A 899 5.18 -6.26 -0.11
N MET A 900 4.69 -7.20 0.70
CA MET A 900 3.42 -7.90 0.50
C MET A 900 2.23 -7.02 0.93
N VAL A 901 1.16 -6.99 0.13
CA VAL A 901 0.08 -6.00 0.30
C VAL A 901 -1.23 -6.64 0.72
N CYS A 902 -1.81 -6.14 1.82
CA CYS A 902 -3.16 -6.47 2.26
C CYS A 902 -4.02 -5.21 2.22
N GLY A 903 -5.11 -5.20 1.46
CA GLY A 903 -6.12 -4.16 1.56
C GLY A 903 -7.12 -4.47 2.66
N GLU A 904 -7.46 -3.49 3.48
CA GLU A 904 -8.70 -3.55 4.24
C GLU A 904 -9.85 -3.05 3.36
N ASP A 905 -10.73 -3.99 3.00
CA ASP A 905 -11.87 -3.83 2.09
C ASP A 905 -13.20 -4.08 2.83
N LEU A 906 -13.50 -3.25 3.84
CA LEU A 906 -14.71 -3.36 4.66
C LEU A 906 -15.73 -2.24 4.38
N GLY A 907 -16.87 -2.27 5.07
CA GLY A 907 -17.94 -1.28 4.94
C GLY A 907 -18.71 -1.41 3.62
N MET A 908 -19.07 -0.28 2.99
CA MET A 908 -19.80 -0.31 1.72
C MET A 908 -18.83 -0.55 0.55
N ILE A 909 -18.65 -1.82 0.17
CA ILE A 909 -17.72 -2.26 -0.87
C ILE A 909 -18.42 -2.24 -2.26
N PRO A 910 -17.93 -1.45 -3.25
CA PRO A 910 -18.40 -1.54 -4.64
C PRO A 910 -18.07 -2.87 -5.31
N ALA A 911 -18.86 -3.27 -6.31
CA ALA A 911 -18.71 -4.58 -6.98
C ALA A 911 -17.37 -4.71 -7.71
N CYS A 912 -16.79 -3.60 -8.17
CA CYS A 912 -15.50 -3.56 -8.87
C CYS A 912 -14.30 -3.90 -7.99
N VAL A 913 -14.37 -3.70 -6.67
CA VAL A 913 -13.20 -3.77 -5.77
C VAL A 913 -12.55 -5.15 -5.84
N LYS A 914 -13.37 -6.21 -5.72
CA LYS A 914 -12.88 -7.59 -5.76
C LYS A 914 -12.03 -7.86 -7.01
N GLY A 915 -12.52 -7.49 -8.18
CA GLY A 915 -11.81 -7.72 -9.45
C GLY A 915 -10.47 -6.99 -9.53
N VAL A 916 -10.40 -5.75 -9.05
CA VAL A 916 -9.16 -4.97 -8.99
C VAL A 916 -8.16 -5.56 -7.98
N LEU A 917 -8.61 -5.99 -6.80
CA LEU A 917 -7.73 -6.64 -5.81
C LEU A 917 -7.20 -7.99 -6.34
N GLU A 918 -8.04 -8.81 -6.99
CA GLU A 918 -7.63 -10.07 -7.63
C GLU A 918 -6.66 -9.84 -8.81
N GLN A 919 -6.90 -8.83 -9.66
CA GLN A 919 -6.02 -8.46 -10.77
C GLN A 919 -4.64 -8.00 -10.30
N LEU A 920 -4.59 -7.23 -9.19
CA LEU A 920 -3.36 -6.68 -8.62
C LEU A 920 -2.71 -7.56 -7.54
N VAL A 921 -3.26 -8.77 -7.31
CA VAL A 921 -2.81 -9.76 -6.31
C VAL A 921 -2.72 -9.18 -4.88
N ILE A 922 -3.64 -8.27 -4.55
CA ILE A 922 -3.79 -7.69 -3.21
C ILE A 922 -4.72 -8.58 -2.38
N MET A 923 -4.29 -8.97 -1.17
CA MET A 923 -5.16 -9.73 -0.25
C MET A 923 -6.23 -8.84 0.36
N GLY A 924 -7.50 -9.23 0.27
CA GLY A 924 -8.58 -8.61 1.06
C GLY A 924 -8.55 -9.04 2.53
N LEU A 925 -9.20 -8.27 3.40
CA LEU A 925 -9.39 -8.57 4.82
C LEU A 925 -10.79 -9.17 5.05
N LYS A 926 -10.91 -10.27 5.78
CA LYS A 926 -12.20 -10.96 6.02
C LYS A 926 -12.42 -11.13 7.52
N ILE A 927 -13.30 -10.29 8.08
CA ILE A 927 -13.63 -10.24 9.50
C ILE A 927 -14.97 -10.94 9.75
N GLN A 928 -15.02 -11.91 10.67
CA GLN A 928 -16.25 -12.69 10.91
C GLN A 928 -17.47 -11.85 11.36
N ARG A 929 -17.23 -10.74 12.08
CA ARG A 929 -18.27 -9.77 12.49
C ARG A 929 -18.72 -8.84 11.36
N MET A 930 -17.98 -8.73 10.26
CA MET A 930 -18.27 -7.84 9.13
C MET A 930 -18.28 -8.64 7.81
N PRO A 931 -19.34 -9.41 7.53
CA PRO A 931 -19.48 -10.18 6.29
C PRO A 931 -19.46 -9.31 5.04
N ALA A 932 -19.01 -9.87 3.92
CA ALA A 932 -19.14 -9.20 2.63
C ALA A 932 -20.61 -9.12 2.18
N PRO A 933 -21.01 -8.12 1.37
CA PRO A 933 -22.37 -8.02 0.83
C PRO A 933 -22.83 -9.33 0.14
N GLY A 934 -23.94 -9.88 0.63
CA GLY A 934 -24.51 -11.16 0.17
C GLY A 934 -24.04 -12.40 0.93
N GLU A 935 -22.98 -12.31 1.74
CA GLU A 935 -22.52 -13.41 2.60
C GLU A 935 -23.46 -13.59 3.81
N SER A 936 -23.93 -14.82 4.04
CA SER A 936 -24.77 -15.20 5.21
C SER A 936 -25.95 -14.26 5.50
N GLN A 937 -26.59 -13.70 4.47
CA GLN A 937 -27.65 -12.68 4.59
C GLN A 937 -27.22 -11.42 5.40
N GLY A 938 -25.94 -11.06 5.34
CA GLY A 938 -25.37 -9.90 6.03
C GLY A 938 -25.07 -10.09 7.52
N LYS A 939 -25.20 -11.30 8.07
CA LYS A 939 -25.09 -11.53 9.52
C LYS A 939 -23.66 -11.81 10.01
N PHE A 940 -22.98 -12.76 9.40
CA PHE A 940 -21.65 -13.25 9.84
C PHE A 940 -20.82 -13.74 8.65
N GLY A 941 -19.52 -13.48 8.66
CA GLY A 941 -18.59 -14.12 7.73
C GLY A 941 -18.48 -15.63 7.98
N ASN A 942 -18.21 -16.42 6.95
CA ASN A 942 -18.00 -17.86 7.04
C ASN A 942 -16.56 -18.22 6.66
N PRO A 943 -15.67 -18.49 7.64
CA PRO A 943 -14.26 -18.77 7.38
C PRO A 943 -13.98 -19.94 6.43
N ASP A 944 -14.86 -20.93 6.35
CA ASP A 944 -14.73 -22.07 5.42
C ASP A 944 -14.88 -21.65 3.95
N LYS A 945 -15.44 -20.44 3.69
CA LYS A 945 -15.75 -19.90 2.36
C LYS A 945 -14.87 -18.70 1.97
N TYR A 946 -13.98 -18.24 2.85
CA TYR A 946 -13.12 -17.10 2.53
C TYR A 946 -12.16 -17.43 1.36
N PRO A 947 -11.91 -16.49 0.43
CA PRO A 947 -11.05 -16.74 -0.72
C PRO A 947 -9.59 -16.90 -0.29
N TYR A 948 -8.82 -17.72 -1.04
CA TYR A 948 -7.40 -17.97 -0.75
C TYR A 948 -6.59 -16.68 -0.59
N LEU A 949 -6.78 -15.71 -1.50
CA LEU A 949 -6.14 -14.39 -1.49
C LEU A 949 -6.77 -13.45 -0.44
N SER A 950 -6.73 -13.84 0.83
CA SER A 950 -7.22 -13.01 1.95
C SER A 950 -6.47 -13.23 3.26
N VAL A 951 -6.56 -12.23 4.14
CA VAL A 951 -6.26 -12.34 5.56
C VAL A 951 -7.59 -12.55 6.29
N CYS A 952 -7.75 -13.65 7.03
CA CYS A 952 -8.92 -13.87 7.88
C CYS A 952 -8.63 -13.53 9.35
N THR A 953 -9.62 -12.96 10.04
CA THR A 953 -9.61 -12.70 11.48
C THR A 953 -11.03 -12.77 12.04
N PRO A 954 -11.25 -13.15 13.31
CA PRO A 954 -12.57 -12.99 13.93
C PRO A 954 -12.88 -11.52 14.25
N SER A 955 -11.87 -10.69 14.57
CA SER A 955 -12.03 -9.32 15.08
C SER A 955 -10.89 -8.37 14.65
N CYS A 956 -11.00 -7.07 14.94
CA CYS A 956 -9.91 -6.10 14.78
C CYS A 956 -9.86 -5.10 15.96
N HIS A 957 -8.96 -4.11 15.90
CA HIS A 957 -8.75 -3.14 16.98
C HIS A 957 -9.92 -2.14 17.15
N ASP A 958 -10.72 -1.92 16.12
CA ASP A 958 -11.89 -1.01 16.09
C ASP A 958 -13.17 -1.62 16.66
N MET A 959 -13.09 -2.81 17.26
CA MET A 959 -14.26 -3.49 17.84
C MET A 959 -13.91 -4.14 19.18
N SER A 960 -14.95 -4.47 19.93
CA SER A 960 -14.81 -5.31 21.13
C SER A 960 -14.20 -6.66 20.74
N THR A 961 -13.34 -7.17 21.64
CA THR A 961 -12.73 -8.51 21.54
C THR A 961 -13.80 -9.58 21.29
N VAL A 962 -13.44 -10.76 20.77
CA VAL A 962 -14.44 -11.83 20.54
C VAL A 962 -15.19 -12.19 21.83
N ALA A 963 -14.49 -12.09 22.96
CA ALA A 963 -15.06 -12.25 24.29
C ALA A 963 -16.10 -11.17 24.67
N GLY A 964 -15.83 -9.89 24.37
CA GLY A 964 -16.79 -8.80 24.56
C GLY A 964 -17.98 -8.89 23.59
N TRP A 965 -17.69 -9.15 22.31
CA TRP A 965 -18.70 -9.35 21.27
C TRP A 965 -19.67 -10.46 21.63
N TRP A 966 -19.19 -11.61 22.11
CA TRP A 966 -20.06 -12.72 22.50
C TRP A 966 -21.13 -12.30 23.51
N GLU A 967 -20.77 -11.50 24.52
CA GLU A 967 -21.70 -11.03 25.54
C GLU A 967 -22.59 -9.87 25.05
N GLU A 968 -22.14 -9.08 24.08
CA GLU A 968 -22.91 -8.03 23.40
C GLU A 968 -23.95 -8.57 22.42
N MET A 969 -23.72 -9.74 21.80
CA MET A 969 -24.62 -10.30 20.78
C MET A 969 -26.05 -10.50 21.29
N PRO A 970 -27.08 -9.98 20.59
CA PRO A 970 -28.47 -10.33 20.84
C PRO A 970 -28.68 -11.84 20.86
N ALA A 971 -29.48 -12.35 21.81
CA ALA A 971 -29.59 -13.79 22.06
C ALA A 971 -29.97 -14.63 20.83
N HIS A 972 -30.78 -14.09 19.91
CA HIS A 972 -31.13 -14.76 18.66
C HIS A 972 -29.94 -14.88 17.70
N LEU A 973 -29.13 -13.83 17.54
CA LEU A 973 -27.89 -13.84 16.75
C LEU A 973 -26.84 -14.76 17.37
N ARG A 974 -26.69 -14.74 18.71
CA ARG A 974 -25.81 -15.68 19.44
C ARG A 974 -26.22 -17.14 19.19
N LYS A 975 -27.54 -17.44 19.21
CA LYS A 975 -28.07 -18.79 18.94
C LYS A 975 -27.87 -19.21 17.49
N GLU A 976 -28.02 -18.30 16.54
CA GLU A 976 -27.75 -18.55 15.12
C GLU A 976 -26.27 -18.84 14.88
N PHE A 977 -25.36 -18.03 15.42
CA PHE A 977 -23.91 -18.27 15.34
C PHE A 977 -23.50 -19.63 15.93
N TRP A 978 -24.01 -19.97 17.12
CA TRP A 978 -23.75 -21.25 17.80
C TRP A 978 -24.21 -22.47 16.99
N ASN A 979 -25.44 -22.45 16.49
CA ASN A 979 -26.01 -23.60 15.77
C ASN A 979 -25.54 -23.69 14.31
N VAL A 980 -25.25 -22.57 13.64
CA VAL A 980 -24.95 -22.53 12.20
C VAL A 980 -23.44 -22.48 11.92
N LEU A 981 -22.68 -21.59 12.58
CA LEU A 981 -21.25 -21.43 12.31
C LEU A 981 -20.36 -22.31 13.19
N LEU A 982 -20.66 -22.44 14.49
CA LEU A 982 -19.94 -23.37 15.37
C LEU A 982 -20.50 -24.81 15.34
N GLN A 983 -21.62 -25.04 14.62
CA GLN A 983 -22.29 -26.32 14.46
C GLN A 983 -22.58 -27.03 15.80
N ARG A 984 -22.87 -26.26 16.85
CA ARG A 984 -23.16 -26.77 18.20
C ARG A 984 -24.67 -26.82 18.44
N PRO A 985 -25.22 -27.92 18.98
CA PRO A 985 -26.64 -28.03 19.25
C PRO A 985 -27.08 -27.16 20.44
N GLY A 986 -28.36 -26.80 20.47
CA GLY A 986 -29.03 -26.25 21.65
C GLY A 986 -28.95 -24.72 21.76
N ASP A 987 -29.01 -24.24 23.00
CA ASP A 987 -28.92 -22.82 23.33
C ASP A 987 -27.49 -22.46 23.78
N PRO A 988 -26.91 -21.35 23.28
CA PRO A 988 -25.58 -20.92 23.67
C PRO A 988 -25.54 -20.40 25.11
N PRO A 989 -24.40 -20.55 25.82
CA PRO A 989 -24.19 -19.86 27.09
C PRO A 989 -24.17 -18.34 26.87
N HIS A 990 -24.79 -17.58 27.79
CA HIS A 990 -24.73 -16.11 27.73
C HIS A 990 -23.33 -15.59 28.08
N LYS A 991 -22.72 -16.15 29.13
CA LYS A 991 -21.36 -15.81 29.51
C LYS A 991 -20.35 -16.43 28.55
N PHE A 992 -19.32 -15.67 28.24
CA PHE A 992 -18.20 -16.14 27.43
C PHE A 992 -17.33 -17.15 28.20
N SER A 993 -16.62 -18.03 27.48
CA SER A 993 -15.68 -18.99 28.05
C SER A 993 -14.52 -19.31 27.11
N THR A 994 -13.45 -19.89 27.64
CA THR A 994 -12.21 -20.21 26.90
C THR A 994 -12.45 -21.25 25.79
N GLU A 995 -13.43 -22.13 25.95
CA GLU A 995 -13.84 -23.12 24.96
C GLU A 995 -14.47 -22.46 23.73
N ILE A 996 -15.28 -21.40 23.92
CA ILE A 996 -15.98 -20.71 22.84
C ILE A 996 -14.98 -20.04 21.90
N ILE A 997 -14.02 -19.27 22.44
CA ILE A 997 -12.95 -18.68 21.64
C ILE A 997 -12.04 -19.75 21.03
N SER A 998 -11.79 -20.86 21.71
CA SER A 998 -11.02 -21.96 21.14
C SER A 998 -11.66 -22.51 19.86
N MET A 999 -13.00 -22.65 19.83
CA MET A 999 -13.74 -23.05 18.63
C MET A 999 -13.68 -22.00 17.52
N ILE A 1000 -13.78 -20.71 17.86
CA ILE A 1000 -13.73 -19.60 16.89
C ILE A 1000 -12.31 -19.46 16.29
N VAL A 1001 -11.25 -19.55 17.10
CA VAL A 1001 -9.86 -19.53 16.64
C VAL A 1001 -9.55 -20.77 15.80
N GLU A 1002 -10.03 -21.95 16.21
CA GLU A 1002 -9.89 -23.19 15.43
C GLU A 1002 -10.57 -23.08 14.06
N GLN A 1003 -11.81 -22.58 13.99
CA GLN A 1003 -12.52 -22.36 12.72
C GLN A 1003 -11.72 -21.46 11.76
N HIS A 1004 -11.15 -20.36 12.24
CA HIS A 1004 -10.34 -19.46 11.41
C HIS A 1004 -9.01 -20.10 10.98
N MET A 1005 -8.38 -20.91 11.84
CA MET A 1005 -7.18 -21.66 11.46
C MET A 1005 -7.48 -22.68 10.34
N TRP A 1006 -8.66 -23.28 10.30
CA TRP A 1006 -9.05 -24.21 9.23
C TRP A 1006 -9.41 -23.55 7.89
N SER A 1007 -9.59 -22.23 7.84
CA SER A 1007 -9.99 -21.49 6.62
C SER A 1007 -9.07 -21.69 5.39
N PRO A 1008 -9.55 -21.42 4.17
CA PRO A 1008 -8.72 -21.40 2.97
C PRO A 1008 -7.73 -20.23 2.91
N SER A 1009 -7.99 -19.13 3.64
CA SER A 1009 -7.20 -17.88 3.60
C SER A 1009 -5.70 -18.11 3.79
N ILE A 1010 -4.88 -17.53 2.91
CA ILE A 1010 -3.40 -17.57 2.94
C ILE A 1010 -2.83 -17.13 4.30
N TRP A 1011 -3.49 -16.20 5.00
CA TRP A 1011 -3.12 -15.80 6.35
C TRP A 1011 -4.32 -15.84 7.30
N ALA A 1012 -4.14 -16.47 8.47
CA ALA A 1012 -5.05 -16.36 9.62
C ALA A 1012 -4.35 -15.54 10.71
N VAL A 1013 -4.82 -14.32 10.97
CA VAL A 1013 -4.19 -13.37 11.90
C VAL A 1013 -5.19 -13.00 12.98
N PHE A 1014 -4.76 -13.07 14.25
CA PHE A 1014 -5.65 -12.86 15.40
C PHE A 1014 -5.12 -11.74 16.30
N PRO A 1015 -5.97 -10.83 16.79
CA PRO A 1015 -5.59 -9.95 17.90
C PRO A 1015 -5.07 -10.76 19.09
N ILE A 1016 -3.99 -10.31 19.73
CA ILE A 1016 -3.35 -11.07 20.82
C ILE A 1016 -4.33 -11.39 21.97
N GLN A 1017 -5.32 -10.53 22.20
CA GLN A 1017 -6.39 -10.74 23.19
C GLN A 1017 -7.20 -12.01 22.93
N ASP A 1018 -7.47 -12.34 21.66
CA ASP A 1018 -8.24 -13.52 21.28
C ASP A 1018 -7.44 -14.82 21.52
N PHE A 1019 -6.11 -14.79 21.40
CA PHE A 1019 -5.24 -15.89 21.86
C PHE A 1019 -5.21 -15.99 23.39
N LEU A 1020 -4.99 -14.87 24.10
CA LEU A 1020 -4.92 -14.85 25.57
C LEU A 1020 -6.23 -15.33 26.21
N ALA A 1021 -7.38 -15.05 25.59
CA ALA A 1021 -8.69 -15.53 26.01
C ALA A 1021 -8.87 -17.06 25.92
N MET A 1022 -7.98 -17.81 25.26
CA MET A 1022 -8.05 -19.27 25.21
C MET A 1022 -7.61 -19.97 26.51
N ASP A 1023 -6.99 -19.26 27.46
CA ASP A 1023 -6.45 -19.81 28.71
C ASP A 1023 -6.99 -19.09 29.94
N HIS A 1024 -7.49 -19.82 30.95
CA HIS A 1024 -8.17 -19.23 32.11
C HIS A 1024 -7.27 -18.33 32.97
N HIS A 1025 -5.93 -18.46 32.89
CA HIS A 1025 -5.00 -17.61 33.64
C HIS A 1025 -4.63 -16.31 32.90
N PHE A 1026 -4.91 -16.24 31.59
CA PHE A 1026 -4.62 -15.09 30.72
C PHE A 1026 -5.89 -14.37 30.24
N ALA A 1027 -7.02 -15.06 30.23
CA ALA A 1027 -8.33 -14.55 29.86
C ALA A 1027 -8.76 -13.38 30.76
N SER A 1028 -9.62 -12.52 30.20
CA SER A 1028 -10.08 -11.32 30.87
C SER A 1028 -11.26 -11.61 31.80
N PRO A 1029 -11.25 -11.13 33.07
CA PRO A 1029 -12.48 -11.05 33.86
C PRO A 1029 -13.47 -10.02 33.26
N ASN A 1030 -12.96 -9.04 32.51
CA ASN A 1030 -13.70 -7.92 31.94
C ASN A 1030 -13.28 -7.67 30.47
N PRO A 1031 -13.82 -8.45 29.51
CA PRO A 1031 -13.45 -8.39 28.10
C PRO A 1031 -13.54 -7.01 27.40
N ARG A 1032 -14.27 -6.06 27.99
CA ARG A 1032 -14.38 -4.67 27.49
C ARG A 1032 -13.14 -3.84 27.82
N ALA A 1033 -12.45 -4.13 28.92
CA ALA A 1033 -11.17 -3.50 29.25
C ALA A 1033 -10.04 -3.88 28.28
N ASP A 1034 -10.24 -4.90 27.44
CA ASP A 1034 -9.30 -5.37 26.42
C ASP A 1034 -9.59 -4.85 24.99
N GLN A 1035 -10.60 -4.00 24.83
CA GLN A 1035 -10.87 -3.29 23.58
C GLN A 1035 -9.84 -2.17 23.37
N ILE A 1036 -9.28 -2.07 22.16
CA ILE A 1036 -8.24 -1.07 21.83
C ILE A 1036 -8.88 0.28 21.50
N ASN A 1037 -9.81 0.30 20.53
CA ASN A 1037 -10.49 1.51 20.07
C ASN A 1037 -12.02 1.41 20.22
N TRP A 1038 -12.67 2.55 20.45
CA TRP A 1038 -14.12 2.73 20.37
C TRP A 1038 -14.46 3.76 19.27
N PRO A 1039 -14.62 3.35 18.00
CA PRO A 1039 -14.77 4.27 16.86
C PRO A 1039 -15.85 5.35 16.96
N PRO A 1040 -17.01 5.13 17.65
CA PRO A 1040 -17.99 6.21 17.85
C PRO A 1040 -17.50 7.38 18.70
N ASN A 1041 -16.32 7.29 19.34
CA ASN A 1041 -15.62 8.42 19.95
C ASN A 1041 -14.41 8.84 19.07
N PRO A 1042 -14.48 9.94 18.31
CA PRO A 1042 -13.34 10.43 17.52
C PRO A 1042 -12.20 11.02 18.37
N GLN A 1043 -12.39 11.15 19.68
CA GLN A 1043 -11.37 11.52 20.67
C GLN A 1043 -11.13 10.36 21.65
N HIS A 1044 -11.13 9.12 21.14
CA HIS A 1044 -10.80 7.95 21.94
C HIS A 1044 -9.31 7.94 22.30
N TYR A 1045 -8.99 7.63 23.56
CA TYR A 1045 -7.62 7.58 24.08
C TYR A 1045 -7.08 6.15 23.90
N TRP A 1046 -6.09 5.98 23.03
CA TRP A 1046 -5.52 4.69 22.62
C TRP A 1046 -4.51 4.17 23.64
N ARG A 1047 -5.02 3.60 24.73
CA ARG A 1047 -4.25 3.33 25.96
C ARG A 1047 -4.28 1.88 26.46
N TRP A 1048 -4.78 0.95 25.66
CA TRP A 1048 -4.81 -0.48 26.01
C TRP A 1048 -3.40 -1.05 26.22
N ARG A 1049 -3.23 -1.87 27.27
CA ARG A 1049 -1.98 -2.52 27.65
C ARG A 1049 -2.22 -3.98 28.03
N SER A 1050 -1.37 -4.88 27.55
CA SER A 1050 -1.45 -6.30 27.90
C SER A 1050 -1.30 -6.52 29.41
N ARG A 1051 -2.26 -7.25 30.00
CA ARG A 1051 -2.16 -7.76 31.39
C ARG A 1051 -1.05 -8.80 31.58
N ILE A 1052 -0.49 -9.35 30.52
CA ILE A 1052 0.56 -10.39 30.52
C ILE A 1052 1.85 -9.82 29.91
N SER A 1053 3.00 -9.96 30.58
CA SER A 1053 4.29 -9.58 30.00
C SER A 1053 4.81 -10.64 29.04
N LEU A 1054 5.66 -10.26 28.10
CA LEU A 1054 6.32 -11.19 27.17
C LEU A 1054 7.10 -12.29 27.91
N GLN A 1055 7.65 -11.98 29.08
CA GLN A 1055 8.31 -12.94 29.97
C GLN A 1055 7.31 -13.99 30.52
N GLN A 1056 6.17 -13.55 31.05
CA GLN A 1056 5.11 -14.46 31.52
C GLN A 1056 4.53 -15.31 30.39
N LEU A 1057 4.36 -14.71 29.21
CA LEU A 1057 3.86 -15.38 28.00
C LEU A 1057 4.84 -16.46 27.50
N MET A 1058 6.15 -16.19 27.55
CA MET A 1058 7.19 -17.16 27.19
C MET A 1058 7.34 -18.30 28.21
N GLN A 1059 7.08 -18.04 29.50
CA GLN A 1059 7.12 -19.05 30.57
C GLN A 1059 5.97 -20.07 30.47
N ARG A 1060 4.82 -19.71 29.92
CA ARG A 1060 3.69 -20.64 29.66
C ARG A 1060 3.94 -21.48 28.41
N GLU A 1061 4.79 -22.50 28.59
CA GLU A 1061 5.17 -23.46 27.56
C GLU A 1061 3.96 -24.26 27.03
N ASP A 1062 3.06 -24.65 27.94
CA ASP A 1062 1.83 -25.39 27.68
C ASP A 1062 0.85 -24.61 26.79
N PHE A 1063 0.65 -23.33 27.08
CA PHE A 1063 -0.16 -22.41 26.27
C PHE A 1063 0.44 -22.24 24.86
N SER A 1064 1.76 -22.01 24.80
CA SER A 1064 2.50 -21.87 23.54
C SER A 1064 2.43 -23.14 22.68
N LEU A 1065 2.56 -24.32 23.31
CA LEU A 1065 2.44 -25.62 22.66
C LEU A 1065 1.01 -25.89 22.16
N ARG A 1066 -0.03 -25.48 22.90
CA ARG A 1066 -1.44 -25.61 22.48
C ARG A 1066 -1.72 -24.81 21.20
N ILE A 1067 -1.21 -23.58 21.09
CA ILE A 1067 -1.31 -22.79 19.84
C ILE A 1067 -0.51 -23.45 18.72
N ARG A 1068 0.72 -23.91 19.01
CA ARG A 1068 1.55 -24.63 18.03
C ARG A 1068 0.84 -25.84 17.44
N GLN A 1069 0.21 -26.68 18.27
CA GLN A 1069 -0.54 -27.86 17.83
C GLN A 1069 -1.75 -27.49 16.95
N LEU A 1070 -2.37 -26.32 17.15
CA LEU A 1070 -3.47 -25.85 16.30
C LEU A 1070 -2.96 -25.35 14.93
N VAL A 1071 -1.84 -24.61 14.94
CA VAL A 1071 -1.15 -24.16 13.72
C VAL A 1071 -0.60 -25.36 12.92
N GLU A 1072 -0.16 -26.42 13.60
CA GLU A 1072 0.29 -27.67 13.00
C GLU A 1072 -0.87 -28.47 12.38
N LYS A 1073 -1.93 -28.75 13.16
CA LYS A 1073 -3.10 -29.54 12.68
C LYS A 1073 -3.80 -28.90 11.49
N SER A 1074 -3.91 -27.57 11.46
CA SER A 1074 -4.51 -26.83 10.34
C SER A 1074 -3.63 -26.77 9.07
N GLY A 1075 -2.39 -27.28 9.13
CA GLY A 1075 -1.40 -27.25 8.05
C GLY A 1075 -0.54 -25.98 8.00
N ARG A 1076 -0.83 -24.98 8.85
CA ARG A 1076 -0.20 -23.64 8.81
C ARG A 1076 1.24 -23.55 9.36
N LEU A 1077 1.76 -24.62 9.97
CA LEU A 1077 3.12 -24.64 10.52
C LEU A 1077 4.20 -24.81 9.44
N GLY A 1078 4.03 -25.80 8.56
CA GLY A 1078 4.84 -25.99 7.35
C GLY A 1078 4.30 -25.21 6.14
N GLY A 1079 2.99 -24.95 6.13
CA GLY A 1079 2.31 -24.16 5.10
C GLY A 1079 1.34 -24.96 4.22
N TYR A 1080 1.26 -26.28 4.38
CA TYR A 1080 0.72 -27.21 3.39
C TYR A 1080 -0.17 -28.29 4.02
#